data_AF-A0A3A4KAH5-F1
#
_entry.id   AF-A0A3A4KAH5-F1
#
_cell.length_a   1.000
_cell.length_b   1.000
_cell.length_c   1.000
_cell.angle_alpha   90.00
_cell.angle_beta   90.00
_cell.angle_gamma   90.00
#
_symmetry.space_group_name_H-M   'P 1'
#
loop_
_entity.id
_entity.type
_entity.pdbx_description
1 polymer ?
#
loop_
_entity_poly.entity_id
_entity_poly.type
_entity_poly.pdbx_seq_one_letter_code
_entity_poly.pdbx_strand_id
1 'polypeptide(L)'
;MLDAANILAKILAAARKLPDTPAVRRFVAAVERETAVAQGPPRVLVAVEAGAADAVSIAAQLDGAKAWKADISAIPEGPGDETTRERALAALETAAWLILVGDGRQPPSPLTLELAVAAHGQAVPVVVFLVGQKDEAPPFSRLLARALGEDAPTQVAEDVRALADTAWTYITDRLSELAPRHGQRMARLAAKRREELAALVAASRRDADAQAEEERFWLRQEARRTGRIGQPGCSLSGMLTLALKTPGDFAVVVHADRDCVTAVKLNPYAPPVLGRLYCTNLDEADIVTGRSAERLAQCLAALARERRPRFILLLTSCPVIVAHDPFREVAGRAEAETGVPVAAVATHGLGHFAQAQIVDLFARTLVETAERAGMAANGKASGVRLLGFPEVLFDDGRGGAGEAARLLGETGVENVRSVGVGSAAEEWAELPAAKAVVVPDRALFAGLLARLEARGARILEAAPPIGIEASLSFYLAIASLLGNEQGQALAQAARALEAEARKAVEFRRADLDNLKVGYGLGMFVDFNPATLASDGLAEARALADYGVAVEYLIQGVTAPEKLAEARRRIAAAVGDAPCHGVRDIATLDDLVAKRGLSLILAAEHMGVAAGRWPLAPCCQAAGGNATAMRGPAAGAAGKTRGGRAIGAAGIRFKG
;
A
#
# COMPACT_ATOMS: atom_id res chain seq x y z
N MET A 1 14.22 20.33 51.34
CA MET A 1 14.07 21.75 50.92
C MET A 1 15.31 22.33 50.23
N LEU A 2 16.53 21.84 50.45
CA LEU A 2 17.67 22.18 49.60
C LEU A 2 17.71 21.24 48.38
N ASP A 3 17.05 21.62 47.26
CA ASP A 3 17.60 21.50 45.88
C ASP A 3 16.59 21.79 44.75
N ALA A 4 15.29 22.00 45.02
CA ALA A 4 14.34 22.37 43.96
C ALA A 4 14.72 23.69 43.27
N ALA A 5 15.19 24.67 44.05
CA ALA A 5 15.71 25.93 43.52
C ALA A 5 16.93 25.74 42.61
N ASN A 6 17.77 24.73 42.90
CA ASN A 6 18.99 24.46 42.15
C ASN A 6 18.70 23.75 40.83
N ILE A 7 17.71 22.85 40.84
CA ILE A 7 17.20 22.19 39.63
C ILE A 7 16.51 23.22 38.73
N LEU A 8 15.63 24.07 39.28
CA LEU A 8 14.98 25.14 38.53
C LEU A 8 16.01 26.12 37.94
N ALA A 9 17.05 26.49 38.69
CA ALA A 9 18.14 27.33 38.19
C ALA A 9 18.91 26.69 37.02
N LYS A 10 19.17 25.38 37.06
CA LYS A 10 19.81 24.65 35.95
C LYS A 10 18.91 24.57 34.72
N ILE A 11 17.61 24.32 34.90
CA ILE A 11 16.62 24.32 33.81
C ILE A 11 16.56 25.71 33.16
N LEU A 12 16.55 26.77 33.96
CA LEU A 12 16.56 28.15 33.49
C LEU A 12 17.83 28.48 32.70
N ALA A 13 18.99 28.03 33.19
CA ALA A 13 20.27 28.21 32.52
C ALA A 13 20.37 27.44 31.19
N ALA A 14 19.73 26.27 31.08
CA ALA A 14 19.65 25.51 29.84
C ALA A 14 18.67 26.16 28.84
N ALA A 15 17.47 26.54 29.30
CA ALA A 15 16.44 27.14 28.46
C ALA A 15 16.89 28.46 27.80
N ARG A 16 17.69 29.27 28.51
CA ARG A 16 18.25 30.52 27.97
C ARG A 16 19.32 30.32 26.89
N LYS A 17 19.83 29.10 26.69
CA LYS A 17 20.76 28.77 25.60
C LYS A 17 20.04 28.35 24.32
N LEU A 18 18.72 28.13 24.38
CA LEU A 18 17.91 27.80 23.20
C LEU A 18 17.65 29.05 22.34
N PRO A 19 17.37 28.91 21.03
CA PRO A 19 17.02 30.02 20.16
C PRO A 19 15.84 30.83 20.69
N ASP A 20 15.95 32.16 20.61
CA ASP A 20 15.00 33.10 21.21
C ASP A 20 13.65 33.16 20.45
N THR A 21 12.82 32.16 20.69
CA THR A 21 11.48 32.04 20.12
C THR A 21 10.40 32.48 21.12
N PRO A 22 9.20 32.87 20.65
CA PRO A 22 8.08 33.22 21.54
C PRO A 22 7.65 32.10 22.50
N ALA A 23 7.93 30.84 22.18
CA ALA A 23 7.66 29.70 23.06
C ALA A 23 8.71 29.59 24.18
N VAL A 24 10.00 29.70 23.83
CA VAL A 24 11.11 29.69 24.81
C VAL A 24 10.99 30.86 25.77
N ARG A 25 10.63 32.07 25.31
CA ARG A 25 10.40 33.22 26.20
C ARG A 25 9.27 33.00 27.19
N ARG A 26 8.16 32.38 26.76
CA ARG A 26 7.03 32.05 27.65
C ARG A 26 7.40 30.99 28.67
N PHE A 27 8.17 29.98 28.26
CA PHE A 27 8.70 28.95 29.14
C PHE A 27 9.67 29.54 30.18
N VAL A 28 10.67 30.31 29.76
CA VAL A 28 11.63 30.96 30.68
C VAL A 28 10.90 31.86 31.68
N ALA A 29 9.95 32.69 31.24
CA ALA A 29 9.17 33.55 32.13
C ALA A 29 8.26 32.77 33.10
N ALA A 30 7.81 31.57 32.73
CA ALA A 30 7.06 30.69 33.64
C ALA A 30 7.99 30.10 34.71
N VAL A 31 9.14 29.55 34.32
CA VAL A 31 10.10 28.96 35.28
C VAL A 31 10.68 30.04 36.20
N GLU A 32 10.90 31.27 35.72
CA GLU A 32 11.35 32.40 36.55
C GLU A 32 10.32 32.79 37.62
N ARG A 33 9.03 32.81 37.26
CA ARG A 33 7.95 33.06 38.22
C ARG A 33 7.86 31.97 39.27
N GLU A 34 7.96 30.70 38.89
CA GLU A 34 7.91 29.58 39.83
C GLU A 34 9.14 29.51 40.75
N THR A 35 10.31 29.87 40.24
CA THR A 35 11.55 29.95 41.05
C THR A 35 11.44 31.02 42.15
N ALA A 36 10.68 32.09 41.92
CA ALA A 36 10.45 33.15 42.90
C ALA A 36 9.47 32.74 44.01
N VAL A 37 8.59 31.76 43.79
CA VAL A 37 7.55 31.33 44.75
C VAL A 37 8.04 30.22 45.70
N ALA A 38 9.07 29.46 45.33
CA ALA A 38 9.53 28.24 46.02
C ALA A 38 10.23 28.43 47.40
N GLN A 39 10.04 29.55 48.12
CA GLN A 39 10.70 29.84 49.40
C GLN A 39 9.91 29.43 50.68
N GLY A 40 8.77 28.72 50.59
CA GLY A 40 7.97 28.25 51.74
C GLY A 40 7.98 26.72 51.99
N PRO A 41 7.60 26.22 53.19
CA PRO A 41 7.61 24.78 53.51
C PRO A 41 6.40 24.02 52.89
N PRO A 42 6.59 22.77 52.37
CA PRO A 42 5.55 22.05 51.64
C PRO A 42 4.55 21.26 52.53
N ARG A 43 3.33 20.99 52.02
CA ARG A 43 2.29 20.12 52.59
C ARG A 43 1.79 19.10 51.54
N VAL A 44 1.36 17.91 51.98
CA VAL A 44 0.97 16.76 51.12
C VAL A 44 -0.56 16.67 50.94
N LEU A 45 -1.03 16.33 49.73
CA LEU A 45 -2.41 15.89 49.46
C LEU A 45 -2.41 14.74 48.43
N VAL A 46 -3.39 13.83 48.48
CA VAL A 46 -3.62 12.76 47.50
C VAL A 46 -5.09 12.80 47.08
N ALA A 47 -5.37 12.78 45.76
CA ALA A 47 -6.74 12.71 45.22
C ALA A 47 -6.83 11.60 44.17
N VAL A 48 -7.89 10.79 44.24
CA VAL A 48 -8.17 9.66 43.33
C VAL A 48 -9.56 9.86 42.75
N GLU A 49 -9.72 9.73 41.44
CA GLU A 49 -11.02 9.75 40.77
C GLU A 49 -11.40 8.31 40.37
N ALA A 50 -12.56 7.81 40.79
CA ALA A 50 -12.96 6.42 40.61
C ALA A 50 -14.22 6.30 39.75
N GLY A 51 -14.12 5.55 38.64
CA GLY A 51 -15.27 4.93 37.99
C GLY A 51 -15.68 3.65 38.72
N ALA A 52 -16.98 3.38 38.81
CA ALA A 52 -17.59 2.39 39.70
C ALA A 52 -17.10 0.92 39.55
N ALA A 53 -16.35 0.57 38.50
CA ALA A 53 -15.92 -0.81 38.24
C ALA A 53 -14.61 -1.22 38.96
N ASP A 54 -13.81 -0.28 39.46
CA ASP A 54 -12.48 -0.56 40.05
C ASP A 54 -12.40 -0.40 41.57
N ALA A 55 -13.55 -0.23 42.25
CA ALA A 55 -13.60 -0.07 43.70
C ALA A 55 -12.95 -1.24 44.47
N VAL A 56 -12.97 -2.45 43.90
CA VAL A 56 -12.39 -3.67 44.52
C VAL A 56 -10.86 -3.69 44.43
N SER A 57 -10.28 -3.18 43.33
CA SER A 57 -8.82 -3.10 43.14
C SER A 57 -8.21 -1.97 43.97
N ILE A 58 -8.89 -0.83 44.05
CA ILE A 58 -8.49 0.32 44.86
C ILE A 58 -8.62 0.01 46.36
N ALA A 59 -9.66 -0.71 46.80
CA ALA A 59 -9.78 -1.18 48.18
C ALA A 59 -8.60 -2.09 48.57
N ALA A 60 -8.18 -3.01 47.69
CA ALA A 60 -7.03 -3.89 47.94
C ALA A 60 -5.68 -3.11 48.03
N GLN A 61 -5.50 -2.05 47.24
CA GLN A 61 -4.30 -1.21 47.29
C GLN A 61 -4.29 -0.27 48.52
N LEU A 62 -5.45 0.26 48.91
CA LEU A 62 -5.60 1.05 50.13
C LEU A 62 -5.46 0.20 51.39
N ASP A 63 -5.94 -1.05 51.37
CA ASP A 63 -5.72 -2.00 52.47
C ASP A 63 -4.25 -2.43 52.57
N GLY A 64 -3.54 -2.53 51.44
CA GLY A 64 -2.07 -2.68 51.42
C GLY A 64 -1.33 -1.50 52.06
N ALA A 65 -1.77 -0.26 51.80
CA ALA A 65 -1.19 0.94 52.42
C ALA A 65 -1.55 1.06 53.92
N LYS A 66 -2.77 0.68 54.33
CA LYS A 66 -3.17 0.59 55.74
C LYS A 66 -2.41 -0.50 56.50
N ALA A 67 -2.19 -1.66 55.87
CA ALA A 67 -1.36 -2.74 56.42
C ALA A 67 0.08 -2.27 56.61
N TRP A 68 0.62 -1.47 55.68
CA TRP A 68 1.96 -0.88 55.80
C TRP A 68 2.07 0.10 56.97
N LYS A 69 1.02 0.91 57.23
CA LYS A 69 0.95 1.80 58.39
C LYS A 69 0.82 1.03 59.71
N ALA A 70 0.07 -0.07 59.72
CA ALA A 70 -0.07 -0.95 60.87
C ALA A 70 1.24 -1.69 61.20
N ASP A 71 1.95 -2.20 60.19
CA ASP A 71 3.25 -2.87 60.32
C ASP A 71 4.35 -1.94 60.89
N ILE A 72 4.35 -0.66 60.51
CA ILE A 72 5.28 0.35 61.05
C ILE A 72 4.89 0.75 62.48
N SER A 73 3.59 0.79 62.79
CA SER A 73 3.10 1.15 64.13
C SER A 73 3.26 0.03 65.15
N ALA A 74 3.42 -1.22 64.70
CA ALA A 74 3.60 -2.42 65.53
C ALA A 74 5.07 -2.72 65.90
N ILE A 75 6.02 -1.87 65.48
CA ILE A 75 7.43 -1.99 65.87
C ILE A 75 7.53 -1.71 67.38
N PRO A 76 7.98 -2.66 68.23
CA PRO A 76 8.01 -2.47 69.69
C PRO A 76 8.95 -1.33 70.08
N GLU A 77 8.56 -0.56 71.09
CA GLU A 77 9.38 0.49 71.68
C GLU A 77 10.65 -0.11 72.31
N GLY A 78 11.75 -0.09 71.55
CA GLY A 78 13.07 -0.31 72.11
C GLY A 78 13.51 0.91 72.92
N PRO A 79 14.24 0.74 74.03
CA PRO A 79 14.69 1.85 74.87
C PRO A 79 15.76 2.64 74.11
N GLY A 80 15.33 3.71 73.47
CA GLY A 80 16.18 4.64 72.72
C GLY A 80 15.81 4.69 71.24
N ASP A 81 14.74 5.41 70.90
CA ASP A 81 14.83 6.66 70.12
C ASP A 81 13.45 7.04 69.56
N GLU A 82 12.61 7.64 70.42
CA GLU A 82 11.32 8.26 70.08
C GLU A 82 11.50 9.27 68.91
N THR A 83 12.65 9.92 68.86
CA THR A 83 13.06 10.84 67.78
C THR A 83 13.27 10.19 66.42
N THR A 84 13.59 8.89 66.32
CA THR A 84 13.77 8.23 65.01
C THR A 84 12.44 7.79 64.42
N ARG A 85 11.49 7.35 65.25
CA ARG A 85 10.11 7.06 64.81
C ARG A 85 9.40 8.35 64.39
N GLU A 86 9.52 9.42 65.19
CA GLU A 86 9.00 10.74 64.84
C GLU A 86 9.68 11.32 63.60
N ARG A 87 10.99 11.16 63.40
CA ARG A 87 11.67 11.61 62.16
C ARG A 87 11.30 10.78 60.94
N ALA A 88 11.04 9.48 61.07
CA ALA A 88 10.57 8.65 59.96
C ALA A 88 9.12 8.98 59.57
N LEU A 89 8.25 9.22 60.55
CA LEU A 89 6.89 9.72 60.33
C LEU A 89 6.92 11.14 59.74
N ALA A 90 7.75 12.04 60.26
CA ALA A 90 7.94 13.38 59.73
C ALA A 90 8.58 13.40 58.34
N ALA A 91 9.47 12.45 58.01
CA ALA A 91 10.05 12.28 56.67
C ALA A 91 9.03 11.75 55.66
N LEU A 92 8.11 10.88 56.09
CA LEU A 92 6.96 10.45 55.29
C LEU A 92 5.93 11.57 55.12
N GLU A 93 5.72 12.41 56.14
CA GLU A 93 4.86 13.60 56.07
C GLU A 93 5.46 14.74 55.23
N THR A 94 6.78 14.74 54.99
CA THR A 94 7.46 15.76 54.16
C THR A 94 7.77 15.30 52.72
N ALA A 95 7.54 14.03 52.39
CA ALA A 95 7.63 13.53 51.02
C ALA A 95 6.30 13.77 50.28
N ALA A 96 6.10 14.97 49.75
CA ALA A 96 4.93 15.30 48.93
C ALA A 96 5.09 14.75 47.50
N TRP A 97 4.27 13.77 47.13
CA TRP A 97 4.04 13.38 45.74
C TRP A 97 2.54 13.49 45.45
N LEU A 98 2.14 14.29 44.47
CA LEU A 98 0.79 14.24 43.91
C LEU A 98 0.81 13.28 42.72
N ILE A 99 0.33 12.06 42.89
CA ILE A 99 0.15 11.10 41.78
C ILE A 99 -1.31 11.19 41.36
N LEU A 100 -1.59 11.76 40.19
CA LEU A 100 -2.92 11.73 39.57
C LEU A 100 -2.96 10.53 38.62
N VAL A 101 -3.73 9.50 38.98
CA VAL A 101 -3.99 8.34 38.13
C VAL A 101 -5.32 8.57 37.42
N GLY A 102 -5.26 8.87 36.12
CA GLY A 102 -6.44 8.95 35.25
C GLY A 102 -6.55 7.70 34.38
N ASP A 103 -7.76 7.31 33.99
CA ASP A 103 -8.04 6.09 33.19
C ASP A 103 -7.56 6.14 31.73
N GLY A 104 -6.93 7.26 31.32
CA GLY A 104 -6.33 7.44 30.01
C GLY A 104 -7.32 7.71 28.88
N ARG A 105 -8.64 7.74 29.13
CA ARG A 105 -9.65 7.91 28.08
C ARG A 105 -9.99 9.38 27.79
N GLN A 106 -9.85 10.27 28.77
CA GLN A 106 -9.89 11.73 28.56
C GLN A 106 -8.88 12.46 29.47
N PRO A 107 -8.26 13.56 29.01
CA PRO A 107 -7.47 14.41 29.90
C PRO A 107 -8.39 14.97 31.00
N PRO A 108 -7.90 15.19 32.23
CA PRO A 108 -8.70 15.82 33.28
C PRO A 108 -9.22 17.17 32.76
N SER A 109 -10.51 17.43 32.98
CA SER A 109 -11.12 18.65 32.47
C SER A 109 -10.40 19.88 33.06
N PRO A 110 -10.29 20.99 32.31
CA PRO A 110 -9.73 22.24 32.84
C PRO A 110 -10.40 22.66 34.15
N LEU A 111 -11.68 22.35 34.33
CA LEU A 111 -12.45 22.62 35.55
C LEU A 111 -11.99 21.76 36.75
N THR A 112 -11.52 20.54 36.53
CA THR A 112 -10.97 19.65 37.57
C THR A 112 -9.61 20.17 38.06
N LEU A 113 -8.77 20.62 37.13
CA LEU A 113 -7.50 21.28 37.43
C LEU A 113 -7.72 22.64 38.11
N GLU A 114 -8.70 23.42 37.66
CA GLU A 114 -9.05 24.71 38.25
C GLU A 114 -9.69 24.56 39.64
N LEU A 115 -10.52 23.54 39.90
CA LEU A 115 -11.10 23.31 41.23
C LEU A 115 -10.05 22.84 42.24
N ALA A 116 -9.05 22.04 41.82
CA ALA A 116 -7.92 21.66 42.66
C ALA A 116 -7.03 22.87 43.02
N VAL A 117 -6.93 23.85 42.11
CA VAL A 117 -6.20 25.12 42.32
C VAL A 117 -7.04 26.14 43.09
N ALA A 118 -8.36 26.19 42.88
CA ALA A 118 -9.28 27.16 43.47
C ALA A 118 -9.74 26.80 44.89
N ALA A 119 -9.78 25.51 45.25
CA ALA A 119 -10.19 25.07 46.59
C ALA A 119 -9.27 25.58 47.71
N HIS A 120 -8.01 25.93 47.41
CA HIS A 120 -7.08 26.50 48.37
C HIS A 120 -6.22 27.56 47.70
N GLY A 121 -6.67 28.82 47.81
CA GLY A 121 -6.15 29.99 47.08
C GLY A 121 -4.71 30.43 47.36
N GLN A 122 -3.72 29.54 47.32
CA GLN A 122 -2.30 29.84 47.13
C GLN A 122 -1.60 28.74 46.31
N ALA A 123 -0.72 29.16 45.40
CA ALA A 123 -0.03 28.31 44.43
C ALA A 123 1.01 27.37 45.08
N VAL A 124 0.90 26.07 44.81
CA VAL A 124 1.85 25.02 45.21
C VAL A 124 2.36 24.34 43.93
N PRO A 125 3.67 24.05 43.79
CA PRO A 125 4.18 23.34 42.62
C PRO A 125 3.74 21.86 42.64
N VAL A 126 3.11 21.42 41.56
CA VAL A 126 2.61 20.05 41.37
C VAL A 126 3.47 19.35 40.30
N VAL A 127 4.00 18.17 40.61
CA VAL A 127 4.60 17.25 39.61
C VAL A 127 3.64 16.09 39.40
N VAL A 128 3.06 15.97 38.20
CA VAL A 128 2.07 14.94 37.85
C VAL A 128 2.75 13.78 37.13
N PHE A 129 2.60 12.55 37.65
CA PHE A 129 2.91 11.32 36.91
C PHE A 129 1.62 10.66 36.43
N LEU A 130 1.45 10.55 35.11
CA LEU A 130 0.34 9.81 34.49
C LEU A 130 0.81 8.38 34.20
N VAL A 131 0.26 7.41 34.92
CA VAL A 131 0.50 5.98 34.67
C VAL A 131 -0.76 5.41 34.02
N GLY A 132 -0.75 5.26 32.69
CA GLY A 132 -1.85 4.64 31.94
C GLY A 132 -1.81 3.11 32.02
N GLN A 133 -2.98 2.47 31.98
CA GLN A 133 -3.06 1.02 31.77
C GLN A 133 -2.60 0.63 30.35
N LYS A 134 -2.12 -0.61 30.28
CA LYS A 134 -1.17 -1.13 29.30
C LYS A 134 -1.63 -1.16 27.84
N ASP A 135 -2.93 -1.02 27.56
CA ASP A 135 -3.45 -1.49 26.27
C ASP A 135 -4.20 -0.45 25.40
N GLU A 136 -4.47 0.80 25.83
CA GLU A 136 -5.29 1.72 24.98
C GLU A 136 -4.91 3.22 24.96
N ALA A 137 -3.86 3.68 25.65
CA ALA A 137 -3.47 5.11 25.63
C ALA A 137 -2.18 5.36 24.83
N PRO A 138 -2.06 6.47 24.07
CA PRO A 138 -0.80 6.83 23.43
C PRO A 138 0.24 7.18 24.52
N PRO A 139 1.51 6.77 24.38
CA PRO A 139 2.53 7.06 25.38
C PRO A 139 2.64 8.57 25.63
N PHE A 140 3.02 8.95 26.86
CA PHE A 140 3.20 10.34 27.34
C PHE A 140 3.92 11.25 26.33
N SER A 141 4.84 10.69 25.54
CA SER A 141 5.53 11.34 24.42
C SER A 141 4.61 11.94 23.35
N ARG A 142 3.48 11.31 23.01
CA ARG A 142 2.52 11.81 22.00
C ARG A 142 1.63 12.94 22.53
N LEU A 143 1.24 12.89 23.81
CA LEU A 143 0.53 13.99 24.47
C LEU A 143 1.43 15.22 24.62
N LEU A 144 2.71 15.00 24.94
CA LEU A 144 3.72 16.06 25.00
C LEU A 144 4.05 16.61 23.61
N ALA A 145 4.19 15.77 22.58
CA ALA A 145 4.39 16.20 21.20
C ALA A 145 3.19 17.00 20.66
N ARG A 146 1.94 16.59 20.95
CA ARG A 146 0.76 17.39 20.59
C ARG A 146 0.68 18.73 21.32
N ALA A 147 1.07 18.78 22.59
CA ALA A 147 1.13 20.03 23.35
C ALA A 147 2.25 20.98 22.88
N LEU A 148 3.30 20.43 22.25
CA LEU A 148 4.47 21.16 21.75
C LEU A 148 4.46 21.41 20.22
N GLY A 149 3.48 20.86 19.50
CA GLY A 149 3.36 20.90 18.03
C GLY A 149 3.99 19.67 17.35
N GLU A 150 3.40 19.21 16.24
CA GLU A 150 3.74 17.94 15.54
C GLU A 150 5.19 17.84 15.02
N ASP A 151 5.98 18.92 15.10
CA ASP A 151 7.38 19.01 14.65
C ASP A 151 8.44 18.95 15.77
N ALA A 152 8.08 18.51 16.99
CA ALA A 152 9.05 18.48 18.09
C ALA A 152 10.27 17.56 17.76
N PRO A 153 11.51 18.10 17.73
CA PRO A 153 12.69 17.35 17.31
C PRO A 153 12.99 16.15 18.22
N THR A 154 13.65 15.13 17.68
CA THR A 154 14.19 13.94 18.36
C THR A 154 14.90 14.27 19.70
N GLN A 155 15.48 15.47 19.79
CA GLN A 155 16.14 16.00 20.98
C GLN A 155 15.21 16.09 22.21
N VAL A 156 13.92 16.40 22.04
CA VAL A 156 12.98 16.50 23.18
C VAL A 156 12.73 15.14 23.81
N ALA A 157 12.67 14.07 23.01
CA ALA A 157 12.56 12.70 23.50
C ALA A 157 13.85 12.25 24.24
N GLU A 158 15.01 12.70 23.76
CA GLU A 158 16.30 12.45 24.42
C GLU A 158 16.43 13.21 25.75
N ASP A 159 15.97 14.46 25.81
CA ASP A 159 16.02 15.29 27.02
C ASP A 159 15.09 14.74 28.12
N VAL A 160 13.88 14.30 27.74
CA VAL A 160 12.96 13.61 28.67
C VAL A 160 13.56 12.31 29.18
N ARG A 161 14.27 11.56 28.32
CA ARG A 161 14.98 10.33 28.71
C ARG A 161 16.11 10.63 29.70
N ALA A 162 16.92 11.65 29.42
CA ALA A 162 18.00 12.08 30.30
C ALA A 162 17.49 12.54 31.68
N LEU A 163 16.33 13.19 31.73
CA LEU A 163 15.69 13.61 32.98
C LEU A 163 15.21 12.39 33.79
N ALA A 164 14.61 11.40 33.14
CA ALA A 164 14.18 10.15 33.78
C ALA A 164 15.37 9.36 34.33
N ASP A 165 16.46 9.25 33.57
CA ASP A 165 17.69 8.57 34.00
C ASP A 165 18.35 9.28 35.20
N THR A 166 18.33 10.62 35.20
CA THR A 166 18.85 11.44 36.31
C THR A 166 18.01 11.27 37.58
N ALA A 167 16.67 11.31 37.45
CA ALA A 167 15.77 11.08 38.57
C ALA A 167 15.90 9.66 39.14
N TRP A 168 16.10 8.67 38.26
CA TRP A 168 16.33 7.28 38.64
C TRP A 168 17.62 7.09 39.42
N THR A 169 18.72 7.66 38.92
CA THR A 169 20.02 7.62 39.59
C THR A 169 19.92 8.19 41.00
N TYR A 170 19.26 9.35 41.13
CA TYR A 170 19.03 9.99 42.41
C TYR A 170 18.23 9.13 43.40
N ILE A 171 17.09 8.55 42.98
CA ILE A 171 16.27 7.68 43.85
C ILE A 171 17.07 6.45 44.28
N THR A 172 17.82 5.86 43.34
CA THR A 172 18.58 4.63 43.57
C THR A 172 19.73 4.86 44.55
N ASP A 173 20.42 6.00 44.44
CA ASP A 173 21.48 6.41 45.35
C ASP A 173 20.91 6.67 46.74
N ARG A 174 19.79 7.39 46.87
CA ARG A 174 19.16 7.67 48.17
C ARG A 174 18.61 6.42 48.85
N LEU A 175 18.04 5.48 48.11
CA LEU A 175 17.64 4.18 48.67
C LEU A 175 18.85 3.36 49.14
N SER A 176 19.98 3.45 48.44
CA SER A 176 21.23 2.77 48.81
C SER A 176 21.85 3.37 50.07
N GLU A 177 21.76 4.70 50.24
CA GLU A 177 22.17 5.40 51.46
C GLU A 177 21.29 5.09 52.68
N LEU A 178 20.01 4.80 52.48
CA LEU A 178 19.06 4.45 53.55
C LEU A 178 19.09 2.96 53.92
N ALA A 179 19.63 2.10 53.05
CA ALA A 179 19.70 0.65 53.26
C ALA A 179 20.42 0.20 54.55
N PRO A 180 21.50 0.86 55.04
CA PRO A 180 22.16 0.47 56.30
C PRO A 180 21.26 0.66 57.53
N ARG A 181 20.24 1.52 57.47
CA ARG A 181 19.36 1.85 58.61
C ARG A 181 18.12 0.97 58.74
N HIS A 182 17.74 0.24 57.68
CA HIS A 182 16.50 -0.57 57.64
C HIS A 182 16.68 -2.04 57.18
N GLY A 183 17.91 -2.57 57.25
CA GLY A 183 18.21 -4.00 57.21
C GLY A 183 18.10 -4.70 55.83
N GLN A 184 18.49 -5.98 55.80
CA GLN A 184 18.55 -6.85 54.61
C GLN A 184 17.22 -6.92 53.82
N ARG A 185 16.08 -6.63 54.45
CA ARG A 185 14.75 -6.64 53.82
C ARG A 185 14.58 -5.52 52.79
N MET A 186 15.03 -4.30 53.09
CA MET A 186 14.97 -3.18 52.15
C MET A 186 15.93 -3.35 50.97
N ALA A 187 17.11 -3.93 51.21
CA ALA A 187 18.05 -4.28 50.15
C ALA A 187 17.48 -5.33 49.18
N ARG A 188 16.81 -6.37 49.70
CA ARG A 188 16.11 -7.37 48.87
C ARG A 188 14.95 -6.77 48.07
N LEU A 189 14.16 -5.89 48.69
CA LEU A 189 13.06 -5.21 48.01
C LEU A 189 13.57 -4.28 46.91
N ALA A 190 14.63 -3.51 47.18
CA ALA A 190 15.27 -2.64 46.19
C ALA A 190 15.84 -3.45 45.00
N ALA A 191 16.51 -4.58 45.29
CA ALA A 191 17.01 -5.48 44.24
C ALA A 191 15.87 -6.05 43.38
N LYS A 192 14.80 -6.54 44.01
CA LYS A 192 13.61 -7.04 43.30
C LYS A 192 12.94 -5.96 42.44
N ARG A 193 12.80 -4.74 42.95
CA ARG A 193 12.22 -3.63 42.18
C ARG A 193 13.11 -3.17 41.02
N ARG A 194 14.44 -3.21 41.18
CA ARG A 194 15.37 -2.96 40.06
C ARG A 194 15.18 -4.00 38.95
N GLU A 195 15.02 -5.27 39.31
CA GLU A 195 14.78 -6.36 38.35
C GLU A 195 13.43 -6.20 37.63
N GLU A 196 12.35 -5.96 38.37
CA GLU A 196 11.01 -5.72 37.81
C GLU A 196 10.99 -4.50 36.86
N LEU A 197 11.63 -3.40 37.25
CA LEU A 197 11.70 -2.22 36.40
C LEU A 197 12.59 -2.45 35.17
N ALA A 198 13.72 -3.14 35.31
CA ALA A 198 14.55 -3.50 34.17
C ALA A 198 13.78 -4.36 33.16
N ALA A 199 12.94 -5.29 33.64
CA ALA A 199 12.06 -6.09 32.80
C ALA A 199 10.98 -5.23 32.09
N LEU A 200 10.39 -4.25 32.80
CA LEU A 200 9.43 -3.30 32.22
C LEU A 200 10.07 -2.40 31.16
N VAL A 201 11.26 -1.85 31.43
CA VAL A 201 12.01 -1.02 30.47
C VAL A 201 12.40 -1.86 29.25
N ALA A 202 12.84 -3.10 29.44
CA ALA A 202 13.15 -4.01 28.34
C ALA A 202 11.90 -4.35 27.50
N ALA A 203 10.73 -4.55 28.13
CA ALA A 203 9.46 -4.75 27.43
C ALA A 203 9.07 -3.50 26.63
N SER A 204 9.10 -2.32 27.25
CA SER A 204 8.78 -1.05 26.59
C SER A 204 9.72 -0.75 25.41
N ARG A 205 11.01 -1.11 25.50
CA ARG A 205 11.94 -1.02 24.36
C ARG A 205 11.56 -1.95 23.22
N ARG A 206 11.21 -3.21 23.50
CA ARG A 206 10.73 -4.14 22.47
C ARG A 206 9.47 -3.62 21.78
N ASP A 207 8.54 -3.05 22.53
CA ASP A 207 7.31 -2.48 21.98
C ASP A 207 7.60 -1.25 21.10
N ALA A 208 8.53 -0.38 21.53
CA ALA A 208 8.96 0.77 20.73
C ALA A 208 9.70 0.35 19.45
N ASP A 209 10.56 -0.67 19.52
CA ASP A 209 11.26 -1.22 18.35
C ASP A 209 10.28 -1.87 17.36
N ALA A 210 9.29 -2.62 17.86
CA ALA A 210 8.23 -3.21 17.05
C ALA A 210 7.37 -2.14 16.37
N GLN A 211 6.99 -1.07 17.09
CA GLN A 211 6.25 0.05 16.53
C GLN A 211 7.05 0.81 15.47
N ALA A 212 8.35 1.03 15.69
CA ALA A 212 9.24 1.65 14.71
C ALA A 212 9.44 0.76 13.47
N GLU A 213 9.45 -0.57 13.62
CA GLU A 213 9.45 -1.50 12.49
C GLU A 213 8.14 -1.46 11.69
N GLU A 214 7.00 -1.42 12.39
CA GLU A 214 5.67 -1.28 11.79
C GLU A 214 5.53 0.04 11.01
N GLU A 215 5.94 1.17 11.59
CA GLU A 215 5.93 2.48 10.93
C GLU A 215 6.83 2.48 9.69
N ARG A 216 8.05 1.93 9.79
CA ARG A 216 8.94 1.75 8.64
C ARG A 216 8.33 0.85 7.57
N PHE A 217 7.56 -0.16 7.96
CA PHE A 217 6.81 -1.00 7.03
C PHE A 217 5.75 -0.19 6.28
N TRP A 218 4.91 0.58 6.98
CA TRP A 218 3.88 1.41 6.36
C TRP A 218 4.44 2.51 5.46
N LEU A 219 5.52 3.18 5.87
CA LEU A 219 6.20 4.17 5.03
C LEU A 219 6.77 3.54 3.75
N ARG A 220 7.34 2.33 3.83
CA ARG A 220 7.77 1.57 2.64
C ARG A 220 6.57 1.21 1.75
N GLN A 221 5.44 0.84 2.34
CA GLN A 221 4.21 0.56 1.59
C GLN A 221 3.74 1.82 0.86
N GLU A 222 3.66 2.96 1.53
CA GLU A 222 3.26 4.24 0.94
C GLU A 222 4.22 4.71 -0.17
N ALA A 223 5.53 4.56 0.03
CA ALA A 223 6.53 4.84 -1.01
C ALA A 223 6.32 3.97 -2.26
N ARG A 224 5.92 2.70 -2.10
CA ARG A 224 5.57 1.82 -3.23
C ARG A 224 4.28 2.26 -3.92
N ARG A 225 3.28 2.74 -3.19
CA ARG A 225 2.04 3.28 -3.80
C ARG A 225 2.31 4.51 -4.64
N THR A 226 3.32 5.29 -4.29
CA THR A 226 3.54 6.64 -4.83
C THR A 226 4.70 6.73 -5.83
N GLY A 227 5.46 5.66 -6.09
CA GLY A 227 6.66 5.69 -6.96
C GLY A 227 6.42 5.51 -8.47
N ARG A 228 5.23 5.10 -8.89
CA ARG A 228 4.86 4.87 -10.30
C ARG A 228 3.46 5.40 -10.60
N ILE A 229 3.17 5.68 -11.87
CA ILE A 229 1.88 6.23 -12.33
C ILE A 229 0.73 5.18 -12.27
N GLY A 230 1.01 3.94 -11.86
CA GLY A 230 0.02 2.89 -11.66
C GLY A 230 -0.40 2.68 -10.20
N GLN A 231 -1.63 2.22 -9.99
CA GLN A 231 -2.10 1.83 -8.66
C GLN A 231 -1.46 0.50 -8.24
N PRO A 232 -0.81 0.42 -7.06
CA PRO A 232 -0.38 -0.86 -6.53
C PRO A 232 -1.60 -1.76 -6.31
N GLY A 233 -1.48 -3.01 -6.75
CA GLY A 233 -2.53 -4.01 -6.61
C GLY A 233 -2.26 -4.97 -5.45
N CYS A 234 -3.34 -5.56 -4.95
CA CYS A 234 -3.26 -6.82 -4.22
C CYS A 234 -2.75 -7.92 -5.17
N SER A 235 -1.72 -8.68 -4.80
CA SER A 235 -1.17 -9.72 -5.69
C SER A 235 -2.18 -10.82 -5.98
N LEU A 236 -3.09 -11.12 -5.06
CA LEU A 236 -4.19 -12.07 -5.30
C LEU A 236 -5.11 -11.54 -6.41
N SER A 237 -5.55 -10.28 -6.32
CA SER A 237 -6.43 -9.68 -7.32
C SER A 237 -5.77 -9.66 -8.69
N GLY A 238 -4.48 -9.33 -8.76
CA GLY A 238 -3.76 -9.28 -10.03
C GLY A 238 -3.49 -10.64 -10.65
N MET A 239 -2.96 -11.59 -9.87
CA MET A 239 -2.77 -12.98 -10.32
C MET A 239 -4.09 -13.61 -10.75
N LEU A 240 -5.17 -13.38 -10.00
CA LEU A 240 -6.48 -13.91 -10.34
C LEU A 240 -7.04 -13.26 -11.61
N THR A 241 -6.89 -11.94 -11.78
CA THR A 241 -7.31 -11.25 -13.01
C THR A 241 -6.58 -11.80 -14.24
N LEU A 242 -5.26 -11.98 -14.15
CA LEU A 242 -4.46 -12.57 -15.22
C LEU A 242 -4.88 -14.02 -15.49
N ALA A 243 -5.01 -14.84 -14.44
CA ALA A 243 -5.41 -16.24 -14.55
C ALA A 243 -6.82 -16.39 -15.15
N LEU A 244 -7.76 -15.51 -14.84
CA LEU A 244 -9.10 -15.53 -15.44
C LEU A 244 -9.11 -15.08 -16.90
N LYS A 245 -8.12 -14.31 -17.34
CA LYS A 245 -7.97 -13.89 -18.75
C LYS A 245 -7.18 -14.87 -19.61
N THR A 246 -6.52 -15.89 -19.05
CA THR A 246 -5.66 -16.85 -19.80
C THR A 246 -6.43 -18.13 -20.16
N PRO A 247 -6.92 -18.36 -21.38
CA PRO A 247 -7.61 -19.59 -21.74
C PRO A 247 -6.75 -20.86 -21.49
N GLY A 248 -7.40 -22.02 -21.40
CA GLY A 248 -6.69 -23.29 -21.23
C GLY A 248 -7.30 -24.20 -20.16
N ASP A 249 -6.86 -25.46 -20.20
CA ASP A 249 -7.33 -26.54 -19.33
C ASP A 249 -6.56 -26.59 -18.01
N PHE A 250 -6.80 -25.62 -17.14
CA PHE A 250 -6.24 -25.58 -15.79
C PHE A 250 -7.28 -25.12 -14.78
N ALA A 251 -7.08 -25.43 -13.50
CA ALA A 251 -7.93 -24.92 -12.42
C ALA A 251 -7.25 -23.76 -11.69
N VAL A 252 -8.03 -22.79 -11.22
CA VAL A 252 -7.58 -21.73 -10.32
C VAL A 252 -8.24 -21.94 -8.97
N VAL A 253 -7.45 -22.19 -7.93
CA VAL A 253 -7.92 -22.37 -6.56
C VAL A 253 -7.50 -21.16 -5.75
N VAL A 254 -8.46 -20.50 -5.12
CA VAL A 254 -8.19 -19.43 -4.17
C VAL A 254 -8.41 -19.97 -2.76
N HIS A 255 -7.31 -20.18 -2.05
CA HIS A 255 -7.31 -20.56 -0.65
C HIS A 255 -7.59 -19.33 0.22
N ALA A 256 -8.88 -19.12 0.50
CA ALA A 256 -9.41 -17.91 1.12
C ALA A 256 -10.83 -18.12 1.64
N ASP A 257 -11.33 -17.07 2.31
CA ASP A 257 -12.75 -16.78 2.46
C ASP A 257 -13.40 -16.45 1.10
N ARG A 258 -14.73 -16.30 1.10
CA ARG A 258 -15.53 -16.08 -0.11
C ARG A 258 -15.39 -14.68 -0.71
N ASP A 259 -15.05 -13.68 0.10
CA ASP A 259 -15.18 -12.27 -0.27
C ASP A 259 -14.11 -11.87 -1.27
N CYS A 260 -12.87 -12.35 -1.07
CA CYS A 260 -11.77 -12.14 -2.01
C CYS A 260 -12.11 -12.62 -3.42
N VAL A 261 -12.78 -13.77 -3.53
CA VAL A 261 -13.19 -14.35 -4.82
C VAL A 261 -14.39 -13.61 -5.39
N THR A 262 -15.33 -13.20 -4.55
CA THR A 262 -16.54 -12.47 -4.97
C THR A 262 -16.21 -11.09 -5.52
N ALA A 263 -15.26 -10.37 -4.91
CA ALA A 263 -14.78 -9.08 -5.40
C ALA A 263 -14.26 -9.17 -6.85
N VAL A 264 -13.62 -10.28 -7.22
CA VAL A 264 -13.13 -10.49 -8.59
C VAL A 264 -14.22 -11.01 -9.54
N LYS A 265 -15.21 -11.77 -9.03
CA LYS A 265 -16.39 -12.19 -9.82
C LYS A 265 -17.25 -11.01 -10.28
N LEU A 266 -17.25 -9.91 -9.52
CA LEU A 266 -17.94 -8.68 -9.90
C LEU A 266 -17.20 -7.89 -10.99
N ASN A 267 -16.00 -8.32 -11.39
CA ASN A 267 -15.31 -7.72 -12.50
C ASN A 267 -16.05 -8.09 -13.81
N PRO A 268 -16.73 -7.12 -14.48
CA PRO A 268 -17.51 -7.39 -15.68
C PRO A 268 -16.65 -7.88 -16.87
N TYR A 269 -15.32 -7.76 -16.76
CA TYR A 269 -14.34 -8.20 -17.75
C TYR A 269 -13.95 -9.69 -17.63
N ALA A 270 -14.65 -10.50 -16.82
CA ALA A 270 -14.33 -11.91 -16.56
C ALA A 270 -15.39 -13.01 -16.92
N PRO A 271 -16.10 -13.02 -18.07
CA PRO A 271 -17.00 -14.14 -18.43
C PRO A 271 -16.51 -14.85 -19.71
N PRO A 272 -16.01 -16.10 -19.62
CA PRO A 272 -16.79 -17.27 -19.19
C PRO A 272 -16.06 -18.18 -18.19
N VAL A 273 -15.04 -17.65 -17.51
CA VAL A 273 -14.00 -18.49 -16.90
C VAL A 273 -14.29 -18.91 -15.45
N LEU A 274 -15.49 -18.62 -14.96
CA LEU A 274 -15.94 -19.05 -13.64
C LEU A 274 -15.96 -20.58 -13.50
N GLY A 275 -16.10 -21.33 -14.60
CA GLY A 275 -16.12 -22.79 -14.61
C GLY A 275 -14.83 -23.47 -14.14
N ARG A 276 -13.73 -22.71 -13.99
CA ARG A 276 -12.44 -23.20 -13.48
C ARG A 276 -11.95 -22.48 -12.22
N LEU A 277 -12.76 -21.59 -11.63
CA LEU A 277 -12.42 -20.86 -10.42
C LEU A 277 -13.05 -21.54 -9.19
N TYR A 278 -12.21 -21.96 -8.26
CA TYR A 278 -12.60 -22.63 -7.03
C TYR A 278 -12.08 -21.86 -5.82
N CYS A 279 -12.75 -22.06 -4.69
CA CYS A 279 -12.43 -21.41 -3.43
C CYS A 279 -12.56 -22.41 -2.30
N THR A 280 -11.64 -22.39 -1.33
CA THR A 280 -11.77 -23.22 -0.13
C THR A 280 -12.86 -22.71 0.82
N ASN A 281 -13.34 -21.46 0.64
CA ASN A 281 -14.41 -20.83 1.41
C ASN A 281 -14.18 -20.97 2.92
N LEU A 282 -12.99 -20.55 3.36
CA LEU A 282 -12.60 -20.59 4.77
C LEU A 282 -13.50 -19.68 5.59
N ASP A 283 -13.95 -20.15 6.73
CA ASP A 283 -14.53 -19.31 7.77
C ASP A 283 -13.50 -18.99 8.86
N GLU A 284 -13.89 -18.18 9.83
CA GLU A 284 -13.03 -17.81 10.96
C GLU A 284 -12.59 -19.04 11.77
N ALA A 285 -13.47 -20.03 11.95
CA ALA A 285 -13.16 -21.23 12.71
C ALA A 285 -12.10 -22.08 12.01
N ASP A 286 -12.16 -22.22 10.68
CA ASP A 286 -11.16 -22.93 9.89
C ASP A 286 -9.76 -22.31 10.08
N ILE A 287 -9.66 -20.98 10.11
CA ILE A 287 -8.40 -20.26 10.33
C ILE A 287 -7.91 -20.42 11.77
N VAL A 288 -8.76 -20.15 12.76
CA VAL A 288 -8.39 -20.16 14.19
C VAL A 288 -8.00 -21.56 14.67
N THR A 289 -8.67 -22.60 14.18
CA THR A 289 -8.42 -23.99 14.57
C THR A 289 -7.33 -24.68 13.74
N GLY A 290 -6.75 -23.99 12.75
CA GLY A 290 -5.74 -24.56 11.85
C GLY A 290 -6.29 -25.63 10.89
N ARG A 291 -7.60 -25.64 10.65
CA ARG A 291 -8.27 -26.58 9.73
C ARG A 291 -8.22 -26.13 8.27
N SER A 292 -7.73 -24.93 7.98
CA SER A 292 -7.53 -24.42 6.63
C SER A 292 -6.73 -25.39 5.73
N ALA A 293 -5.67 -26.00 6.24
CA ALA A 293 -4.89 -27.01 5.51
C ALA A 293 -5.71 -28.27 5.15
N GLU A 294 -6.61 -28.72 6.03
CA GLU A 294 -7.53 -29.83 5.79
C GLU A 294 -8.51 -29.48 4.65
N ARG A 295 -9.09 -28.28 4.69
CA ARG A 295 -9.99 -27.77 3.64
C ARG A 295 -9.31 -27.70 2.28
N LEU A 296 -8.06 -27.21 2.25
CA LEU A 296 -7.27 -27.15 1.03
C LEU A 296 -7.00 -28.55 0.48
N ALA A 297 -6.60 -29.51 1.31
CA ALA A 297 -6.36 -30.89 0.88
C ALA A 297 -7.62 -31.52 0.28
N GLN A 298 -8.77 -31.36 0.92
CA GLN A 298 -10.07 -31.84 0.41
C GLN A 298 -10.42 -31.20 -0.94
N CYS A 299 -10.22 -29.89 -1.08
CA CYS A 299 -10.47 -29.16 -2.32
C CYS A 299 -9.60 -29.67 -3.48
N LEU A 300 -8.28 -29.79 -3.26
CA LEU A 300 -7.34 -30.25 -4.28
C LEU A 300 -7.62 -31.70 -4.69
N ALA A 301 -7.90 -32.60 -3.74
CA ALA A 301 -8.23 -33.99 -4.02
C ALA A 301 -9.53 -34.11 -4.84
N ALA A 302 -10.57 -33.35 -4.49
CA ALA A 302 -11.82 -33.32 -5.25
C ALA A 302 -11.60 -32.82 -6.69
N LEU A 303 -10.83 -31.74 -6.86
CA LEU A 303 -10.51 -31.19 -8.18
C LEU A 303 -9.73 -32.16 -9.05
N ALA A 304 -8.69 -32.77 -8.51
CA ALA A 304 -7.89 -33.75 -9.23
C ALA A 304 -8.73 -34.96 -9.64
N ARG A 305 -9.65 -35.43 -8.78
CA ARG A 305 -10.53 -36.56 -9.08
C ARG A 305 -11.58 -36.24 -10.14
N GLU A 306 -12.28 -35.11 -9.99
CA GLU A 306 -13.52 -34.81 -10.69
C GLU A 306 -13.32 -33.95 -11.95
N ARG A 307 -12.35 -33.05 -11.92
CA ARG A 307 -12.08 -32.11 -13.03
C ARG A 307 -10.85 -32.49 -13.82
N ARG A 308 -9.86 -33.14 -13.19
CA ARG A 308 -8.60 -33.60 -13.82
C ARG A 308 -7.94 -32.52 -14.70
N PRO A 309 -7.74 -31.29 -14.19
CA PRO A 309 -7.12 -30.24 -14.98
C PRO A 309 -5.67 -30.59 -15.33
N ARG A 310 -5.08 -29.99 -16.37
CA ARG A 310 -3.65 -30.21 -16.69
C ARG A 310 -2.72 -29.74 -15.58
N PHE A 311 -3.10 -28.67 -14.88
CA PHE A 311 -2.45 -28.20 -13.66
C PHE A 311 -3.40 -27.36 -12.82
N ILE A 312 -3.01 -27.08 -11.58
CA ILE A 312 -3.73 -26.22 -10.64
C ILE A 312 -2.88 -25.00 -10.30
N LEU A 313 -3.42 -23.80 -10.50
CA LEU A 313 -2.87 -22.57 -9.96
C LEU A 313 -3.52 -22.29 -8.60
N LEU A 314 -2.77 -22.46 -7.52
CA LEU A 314 -3.20 -22.22 -6.15
C LEU A 314 -2.73 -20.83 -5.69
N LEU A 315 -3.67 -19.96 -5.36
CA LEU A 315 -3.47 -18.61 -4.87
C LEU A 315 -3.96 -18.51 -3.42
N THR A 316 -3.30 -17.71 -2.58
CA THR A 316 -3.69 -17.51 -1.17
C THR A 316 -4.27 -16.12 -0.91
N SER A 317 -4.94 -15.95 0.23
CA SER A 317 -5.44 -14.65 0.72
C SER A 317 -4.64 -14.16 1.93
N CYS A 318 -4.93 -12.93 2.39
CA CYS A 318 -4.28 -12.36 3.57
C CYS A 318 -4.41 -13.24 4.82
N PRO A 319 -5.60 -13.76 5.20
CA PRO A 319 -5.75 -14.57 6.41
C PRO A 319 -4.88 -15.83 6.40
N VAL A 320 -4.78 -16.50 5.25
CA VAL A 320 -3.92 -17.69 5.08
C VAL A 320 -2.44 -17.38 5.31
N ILE A 321 -1.98 -16.22 4.83
CA ILE A 321 -0.60 -15.77 5.05
C ILE A 321 -0.35 -15.40 6.51
N VAL A 322 -1.28 -14.68 7.16
CA VAL A 322 -1.17 -14.30 8.58
C VAL A 322 -1.19 -15.54 9.48
N ALA A 323 -2.02 -16.52 9.17
CA ALA A 323 -2.12 -17.77 9.93
C ALA A 323 -0.92 -18.71 9.73
N HIS A 324 0.04 -18.35 8.86
CA HIS A 324 1.16 -19.20 8.47
C HIS A 324 0.72 -20.61 8.01
N ASP A 325 -0.38 -20.68 7.25
CA ASP A 325 -0.91 -21.95 6.76
C ASP A 325 0.15 -22.71 5.93
N PRO A 326 0.31 -24.03 6.11
CA PRO A 326 1.27 -24.84 5.38
C PRO A 326 0.82 -25.20 3.94
N PHE A 327 0.13 -24.28 3.24
CA PHE A 327 -0.52 -24.54 1.95
C PHE A 327 0.42 -25.09 0.88
N ARG A 328 1.72 -24.75 0.91
CA ARG A 328 2.73 -25.29 -0.03
C ARG A 328 3.00 -26.77 0.20
N GLU A 329 3.05 -27.20 1.46
CA GLU A 329 3.23 -28.61 1.81
C GLU A 329 1.99 -29.43 1.41
N VAL A 330 0.80 -28.88 1.67
CA VAL A 330 -0.48 -29.48 1.24
C VAL A 330 -0.52 -29.62 -0.28
N ALA A 331 -0.14 -28.58 -1.02
CA ALA A 331 -0.06 -28.61 -2.48
C ALA A 331 0.93 -29.65 -2.99
N GLY A 332 2.13 -29.74 -2.39
CA GLY A 332 3.15 -30.73 -2.76
C GLY A 332 2.69 -32.17 -2.52
N ARG A 333 2.01 -32.43 -1.40
CA ARG A 333 1.39 -33.75 -1.13
C ARG A 333 0.30 -34.07 -2.15
N ALA A 334 -0.60 -33.12 -2.43
CA ALA A 334 -1.66 -33.31 -3.42
C ALA A 334 -1.09 -33.56 -4.82
N GLU A 335 -0.04 -32.86 -5.24
CA GLU A 335 0.67 -33.10 -6.51
C GLU A 335 1.24 -34.52 -6.56
N ALA A 336 1.93 -34.97 -5.49
CA ALA A 336 2.50 -36.31 -5.42
C ALA A 336 1.44 -37.43 -5.43
N GLU A 337 0.32 -37.23 -4.75
CA GLU A 337 -0.76 -38.22 -4.64
C GLU A 337 -1.61 -38.31 -5.92
N THR A 338 -1.83 -37.18 -6.60
CA THR A 338 -2.78 -37.10 -7.72
C THR A 338 -2.11 -37.08 -9.09
N GLY A 339 -0.81 -36.75 -9.14
CA GLY A 339 -0.07 -36.53 -10.39
C GLY A 339 -0.42 -35.23 -11.11
N VAL A 340 -1.32 -34.40 -10.56
CA VAL A 340 -1.68 -33.10 -11.15
C VAL A 340 -0.73 -32.03 -10.61
N PRO A 341 0.07 -31.35 -11.45
CA PRO A 341 0.97 -30.28 -11.00
C PRO A 341 0.21 -29.15 -10.30
N VAL A 342 0.74 -28.70 -9.15
CA VAL A 342 0.17 -27.58 -8.39
C VAL A 342 1.20 -26.45 -8.30
N ALA A 343 0.80 -25.26 -8.73
CA ALA A 343 1.53 -24.02 -8.55
C ALA A 343 1.02 -23.27 -7.32
N ALA A 344 1.66 -23.49 -6.17
CA ALA A 344 1.31 -22.84 -4.91
C ALA A 344 1.99 -21.45 -4.81
N VAL A 345 1.28 -20.40 -5.19
CA VAL A 345 1.76 -19.02 -5.16
C VAL A 345 1.24 -18.31 -3.91
N ALA A 346 2.16 -17.77 -3.11
CA ALA A 346 1.82 -16.92 -1.98
C ALA A 346 1.32 -15.57 -2.51
N THR A 347 0.00 -15.36 -2.49
CA THR A 347 -0.62 -14.09 -2.85
C THR A 347 -1.31 -13.48 -1.62
N HIS A 348 -1.39 -12.15 -1.58
CA HIS A 348 -2.05 -11.41 -0.50
C HIS A 348 -2.11 -9.90 -0.81
N GLY A 349 -2.97 -9.20 -0.07
CA GLY A 349 -3.03 -7.74 -0.01
C GLY A 349 -2.21 -7.11 1.12
N LEU A 350 -1.55 -7.92 1.97
CA LEU A 350 -0.75 -7.40 3.10
C LEU A 350 0.47 -6.59 2.65
N GLY A 351 0.89 -6.71 1.39
CA GLY A 351 1.97 -5.92 0.82
C GLY A 351 1.53 -5.34 -0.52
N HIS A 352 2.05 -4.16 -0.87
CA HIS A 352 1.90 -3.61 -2.20
C HIS A 352 2.91 -4.25 -3.14
N PHE A 353 2.35 -4.88 -4.18
CA PHE A 353 3.11 -5.38 -5.31
C PHE A 353 2.96 -4.40 -6.46
N ALA A 354 4.08 -4.10 -7.13
CA ALA A 354 4.01 -3.40 -8.39
C ALA A 354 3.32 -4.31 -9.42
N GLN A 355 2.48 -3.75 -10.30
CA GLN A 355 1.80 -4.52 -11.35
C GLN A 355 2.79 -5.32 -12.21
N ALA A 356 3.95 -4.73 -12.52
CA ALA A 356 5.06 -5.40 -13.20
C ALA A 356 5.54 -6.69 -12.48
N GLN A 357 5.64 -6.66 -11.15
CA GLN A 357 6.06 -7.84 -10.37
C GLN A 357 5.00 -8.93 -10.41
N ILE A 358 3.71 -8.56 -10.42
CA ILE A 358 2.61 -9.52 -10.53
C ILE A 358 2.61 -10.15 -11.92
N VAL A 359 2.82 -9.37 -12.98
CA VAL A 359 2.91 -9.85 -14.36
C VAL A 359 4.08 -10.83 -14.52
N ASP A 360 5.29 -10.48 -14.07
CA ASP A 360 6.45 -11.39 -14.10
C ASP A 360 6.19 -12.67 -13.29
N LEU A 361 5.64 -12.53 -12.08
CA LEU A 361 5.32 -13.68 -11.22
C LEU A 361 4.32 -14.62 -11.91
N PHE A 362 3.25 -14.08 -12.48
CA PHE A 362 2.25 -14.85 -13.22
C PHE A 362 2.88 -15.58 -14.41
N ALA A 363 3.60 -14.85 -15.25
CA ALA A 363 4.21 -15.37 -16.47
C ALA A 363 5.20 -16.52 -16.18
N ARG A 364 6.09 -16.34 -15.19
CA ARG A 364 7.02 -17.41 -14.75
C ARG A 364 6.28 -18.62 -14.21
N THR A 365 5.31 -18.39 -13.32
CA THR A 365 4.53 -19.47 -12.70
C THR A 365 3.86 -20.32 -13.76
N LEU A 366 3.26 -19.69 -14.77
CA LEU A 366 2.54 -20.36 -15.84
C LEU A 366 3.49 -21.19 -16.70
N VAL A 367 4.62 -20.62 -17.13
CA VAL A 367 5.65 -21.33 -17.92
C VAL A 367 6.21 -22.52 -17.16
N GLU A 368 6.61 -22.33 -15.90
CA GLU A 368 7.20 -23.38 -15.06
C GLU A 368 6.22 -24.53 -14.79
N THR A 369 4.96 -24.18 -14.58
CA THR A 369 3.93 -25.18 -14.28
C THR A 369 3.50 -25.93 -15.52
N ALA A 370 3.40 -25.25 -16.66
CA ALA A 370 3.16 -25.90 -17.94
C ALA A 370 4.30 -26.87 -18.31
N GLU A 371 5.55 -26.52 -18.03
CA GLU A 371 6.70 -27.41 -18.19
C GLU A 371 6.59 -28.66 -17.30
N ARG A 372 6.25 -28.49 -16.01
CA ARG A 372 6.02 -29.62 -15.09
C ARG A 372 4.85 -30.50 -15.53
N ALA A 373 3.83 -29.90 -16.16
CA ALA A 373 2.70 -30.62 -16.74
C ALA A 373 3.02 -31.31 -18.08
N GLY A 374 4.26 -31.23 -18.57
CA GLY A 374 4.64 -31.81 -19.86
C GLY A 374 3.99 -31.13 -21.07
N MET A 375 3.52 -29.88 -20.90
CA MET A 375 2.92 -29.09 -21.99
C MET A 375 3.97 -28.41 -22.87
N ALA A 376 5.24 -28.42 -22.45
CA ALA A 376 6.32 -27.80 -23.20
C ALA A 376 6.42 -28.43 -24.60
N ALA A 377 6.52 -27.58 -25.63
CA ALA A 377 6.63 -28.07 -26.99
C ALA A 377 7.97 -28.82 -27.20
N ASN A 378 7.89 -30.08 -27.66
CA ASN A 378 9.04 -30.86 -28.13
C ASN A 378 9.54 -30.42 -29.53
N GLY A 379 8.97 -29.33 -30.08
CA GLY A 379 9.24 -28.88 -31.44
C GLY A 379 10.52 -28.04 -31.56
N LYS A 380 11.19 -28.13 -32.72
CA LYS A 380 12.20 -27.14 -33.13
C LYS A 380 11.52 -25.80 -33.33
N ALA A 381 11.53 -24.95 -32.31
CA ALA A 381 10.99 -23.61 -32.44
C ALA A 381 11.89 -22.78 -33.39
N SER A 382 11.26 -22.28 -34.46
CA SER A 382 11.92 -21.51 -35.52
C SER A 382 11.47 -20.04 -35.57
N GLY A 383 10.59 -19.59 -34.66
CA GLY A 383 9.93 -18.28 -34.75
C GLY A 383 10.33 -17.23 -33.71
N VAL A 384 9.84 -16.02 -33.95
CA VAL A 384 9.85 -14.87 -33.03
C VAL A 384 8.60 -14.91 -32.14
N ARG A 385 8.74 -14.68 -30.83
CA ARG A 385 7.60 -14.51 -29.91
C ARG A 385 7.50 -13.06 -29.47
N LEU A 386 6.27 -12.55 -29.37
CA LEU A 386 6.00 -11.17 -28.95
C LEU A 386 5.36 -11.21 -27.57
N LEU A 387 6.18 -11.10 -26.53
CA LEU A 387 5.77 -11.26 -25.14
C LEU A 387 5.24 -9.93 -24.58
N GLY A 388 3.99 -9.91 -24.14
CA GLY A 388 3.36 -8.76 -23.49
C GLY A 388 2.73 -7.73 -24.44
N PHE A 389 2.63 -8.03 -25.73
CA PHE A 389 1.91 -7.20 -26.70
C PHE A 389 0.43 -7.56 -26.74
N PRO A 390 -0.48 -6.62 -27.08
CA PRO A 390 -1.91 -6.89 -27.09
C PRO A 390 -2.31 -7.79 -28.27
N GLU A 391 -3.28 -8.68 -28.03
CA GLU A 391 -3.77 -9.65 -29.01
C GLU A 391 -4.36 -9.00 -30.26
N VAL A 392 -4.91 -7.77 -30.15
CA VAL A 392 -5.49 -7.04 -31.29
C VAL A 392 -4.50 -6.76 -32.42
N LEU A 393 -3.19 -6.80 -32.13
CA LEU A 393 -2.15 -6.73 -33.16
C LEU A 393 -2.11 -7.99 -34.04
N PHE A 394 -2.74 -9.09 -33.61
CA PHE A 394 -2.69 -10.41 -34.23
C PHE A 394 -4.07 -10.97 -34.59
N ASP A 395 -5.14 -10.53 -33.95
CA ASP A 395 -6.54 -10.78 -34.34
C ASP A 395 -7.27 -9.44 -34.48
N ASP A 396 -7.86 -9.16 -35.64
CA ASP A 396 -8.63 -7.94 -35.89
C ASP A 396 -9.99 -7.91 -35.15
N GLY A 397 -10.26 -8.91 -34.31
CA GLY A 397 -11.51 -9.07 -33.61
C GLY A 397 -12.66 -9.43 -34.56
N ARG A 398 -12.37 -9.81 -35.80
CA ARG A 398 -13.32 -10.30 -36.83
C ARG A 398 -12.90 -11.65 -37.40
N GLY A 399 -11.87 -12.27 -36.81
CA GLY A 399 -11.35 -13.57 -37.21
C GLY A 399 -10.36 -13.48 -38.36
N GLY A 400 -9.90 -12.27 -38.68
CA GLY A 400 -8.79 -12.00 -39.58
C GLY A 400 -7.49 -11.78 -38.81
N ALA A 401 -6.36 -11.89 -39.51
CA ALA A 401 -5.06 -11.55 -38.94
C ALA A 401 -5.00 -10.03 -38.66
N GLY A 402 -4.68 -9.67 -37.42
CA GLY A 402 -4.38 -8.28 -37.04
C GLY A 402 -3.18 -7.72 -37.80
N GLU A 403 -2.98 -6.40 -37.76
CA GLU A 403 -2.00 -5.70 -38.61
C GLU A 403 -0.58 -6.27 -38.48
N ALA A 404 -0.11 -6.53 -37.27
CA ALA A 404 1.24 -7.06 -37.04
C ALA A 404 1.38 -8.50 -37.53
N ALA A 405 0.38 -9.35 -37.29
CA ALA A 405 0.36 -10.71 -37.84
C ALA A 405 0.40 -10.69 -39.38
N ARG A 406 -0.41 -9.82 -39.99
CA ARG A 406 -0.49 -9.66 -41.44
C ARG A 406 0.83 -9.19 -42.03
N LEU A 407 1.40 -8.10 -41.52
CA LEU A 407 2.64 -7.52 -42.05
C LEU A 407 3.85 -8.47 -41.89
N LEU A 408 3.94 -9.16 -40.75
CA LEU A 408 4.99 -10.15 -40.50
C LEU A 408 4.80 -11.39 -41.39
N GLY A 409 3.56 -11.84 -41.59
CA GLY A 409 3.25 -12.95 -42.51
C GLY A 409 3.56 -12.63 -43.98
N GLU A 410 3.15 -11.47 -44.47
CA GLU A 410 3.41 -11.00 -45.85
C GLU A 410 4.91 -10.88 -46.17
N THR A 411 5.74 -10.67 -45.16
CA THR A 411 7.20 -10.52 -45.27
C THR A 411 7.95 -11.84 -45.05
N GLY A 412 7.20 -12.95 -44.95
CA GLY A 412 7.72 -14.30 -44.81
C GLY A 412 8.20 -14.63 -43.39
N VAL A 413 7.92 -13.80 -42.39
CA VAL A 413 8.29 -14.08 -40.99
C VAL A 413 7.31 -15.11 -40.44
N GLU A 414 7.72 -16.38 -40.48
CA GLU A 414 6.90 -17.49 -40.03
C GLU A 414 6.83 -17.59 -38.50
N ASN A 415 5.71 -18.14 -38.02
CA ASN A 415 5.51 -18.50 -36.61
C ASN A 415 5.61 -17.33 -35.62
N VAL A 416 5.24 -16.12 -36.02
CA VAL A 416 5.06 -15.02 -35.06
C VAL A 416 3.81 -15.27 -34.24
N ARG A 417 3.97 -15.30 -32.92
CA ARG A 417 2.84 -15.37 -31.98
C ARG A 417 3.03 -14.37 -30.86
N SER A 418 1.92 -13.74 -30.47
CA SER A 418 1.89 -12.97 -29.24
C SER A 418 1.66 -13.89 -28.06
N VAL A 419 2.38 -13.63 -26.97
CA VAL A 419 2.16 -14.30 -25.69
C VAL A 419 1.93 -13.20 -24.66
N GLY A 420 0.72 -13.08 -24.14
CA GLY A 420 0.35 -11.98 -23.25
C GLY A 420 -0.94 -12.23 -22.49
N VAL A 421 -1.53 -11.16 -21.99
CA VAL A 421 -2.85 -11.21 -21.37
C VAL A 421 -3.86 -11.61 -22.44
N GLY A 422 -4.65 -12.66 -22.18
CA GLY A 422 -5.54 -13.24 -23.20
C GLY A 422 -5.00 -14.51 -23.85
N SER A 423 -3.66 -14.70 -23.88
CA SER A 423 -3.06 -15.90 -24.48
C SER A 423 -3.38 -17.16 -23.70
N ALA A 424 -3.53 -18.27 -24.42
CA ALA A 424 -3.82 -19.57 -23.84
C ALA A 424 -2.59 -20.14 -23.09
N ALA A 425 -2.82 -20.94 -22.06
CA ALA A 425 -1.76 -21.56 -21.26
C ALA A 425 -0.76 -22.37 -22.12
N GLU A 426 -1.24 -22.99 -23.20
CA GLU A 426 -0.42 -23.67 -24.20
C GLU A 426 0.58 -22.74 -24.90
N GLU A 427 0.18 -21.50 -25.21
CA GLU A 427 1.06 -20.53 -25.85
C GLU A 427 2.18 -20.06 -24.91
N TRP A 428 1.87 -19.93 -23.62
CA TRP A 428 2.87 -19.71 -22.58
C TRP A 428 3.84 -20.90 -22.48
N ALA A 429 3.35 -22.13 -22.61
CA ALA A 429 4.18 -23.34 -22.58
C ALA A 429 5.16 -23.44 -23.76
N GLU A 430 4.85 -22.80 -24.89
CA GLU A 430 5.73 -22.74 -26.08
C GLU A 430 6.82 -21.67 -25.96
N LEU A 431 6.66 -20.67 -25.10
CA LEU A 431 7.57 -19.53 -24.98
C LEU A 431 9.04 -19.92 -24.73
N PRO A 432 9.36 -20.91 -23.86
CA PRO A 432 10.70 -21.46 -23.68
C PRO A 432 11.45 -21.89 -24.94
N ALA A 433 10.72 -22.29 -25.98
CA ALA A 433 11.33 -22.78 -27.20
C ALA A 433 11.76 -21.64 -28.14
N ALA A 434 11.25 -20.42 -27.94
CA ALA A 434 11.49 -19.30 -28.84
C ALA A 434 12.98 -19.00 -29.08
N LYS A 435 13.38 -18.84 -30.35
CA LYS A 435 14.74 -18.38 -30.69
C LYS A 435 14.95 -16.92 -30.36
N ALA A 436 13.90 -16.12 -30.50
CA ALA A 436 13.92 -14.73 -30.12
C ALA A 436 12.57 -14.32 -29.53
N VAL A 437 12.63 -13.41 -28.56
CA VAL A 437 11.48 -12.85 -27.87
C VAL A 437 11.59 -11.34 -27.93
N VAL A 438 10.55 -10.68 -28.41
CA VAL A 438 10.41 -9.23 -28.34
C VAL A 438 9.54 -8.92 -27.13
N VAL A 439 9.93 -7.93 -26.34
CA VAL A 439 9.19 -7.44 -25.18
C VAL A 439 8.99 -5.93 -25.24
N PRO A 440 7.90 -5.38 -24.67
CA PRO A 440 7.68 -3.95 -24.62
C PRO A 440 8.59 -3.25 -23.59
N ASP A 441 8.93 -3.93 -22.51
CA ASP A 441 9.84 -3.48 -21.46
C ASP A 441 10.39 -4.72 -20.71
N ARG A 442 11.72 -4.85 -20.65
CA ARG A 442 12.37 -5.97 -19.95
C ARG A 442 12.07 -6.02 -18.45
N ALA A 443 11.82 -4.87 -17.82
CA ALA A 443 11.54 -4.80 -16.38
C ALA A 443 10.20 -5.46 -16.00
N LEU A 444 9.27 -5.62 -16.95
CA LEU A 444 7.97 -6.28 -16.73
C LEU A 444 8.06 -7.80 -16.60
N PHE A 445 9.13 -8.39 -17.11
CA PHE A 445 9.32 -9.85 -17.20
C PHE A 445 10.71 -10.28 -16.75
N ALA A 446 11.34 -9.52 -15.84
CA ALA A 446 12.75 -9.66 -15.54
C ALA A 446 13.16 -11.10 -15.18
N GLY A 447 12.39 -11.79 -14.35
CA GLY A 447 12.71 -13.17 -13.99
C GLY A 447 12.40 -14.18 -15.09
N LEU A 448 11.33 -13.99 -15.86
CA LEU A 448 11.03 -14.86 -17.01
C LEU A 448 12.10 -14.70 -18.09
N LEU A 449 12.49 -13.47 -18.42
CA LEU A 449 13.49 -13.19 -19.46
C LEU A 449 14.85 -13.77 -19.10
N ALA A 450 15.28 -13.67 -17.84
CA ALA A 450 16.52 -14.31 -17.39
C ALA A 450 16.51 -15.83 -17.65
N ARG A 451 15.37 -16.51 -17.46
CA ARG A 451 15.20 -17.94 -17.76
C ARG A 451 15.25 -18.23 -19.26
N LEU A 452 14.63 -17.38 -20.09
CA LEU A 452 14.63 -17.54 -21.54
C LEU A 452 16.03 -17.29 -22.13
N GLU A 453 16.75 -16.27 -21.65
CA GLU A 453 18.14 -15.98 -22.03
C GLU A 453 19.09 -17.12 -21.65
N ALA A 454 18.92 -17.71 -20.46
CA ALA A 454 19.69 -18.88 -20.03
C ALA A 454 19.48 -20.10 -20.94
N ARG A 455 18.40 -20.13 -21.72
CA ARG A 455 18.10 -21.16 -22.74
C ARG A 455 18.50 -20.75 -24.17
N GLY A 456 19.15 -19.60 -24.31
CA GLY A 456 19.66 -19.11 -25.60
C GLY A 456 18.68 -18.26 -26.40
N ALA A 457 17.53 -17.87 -25.83
CA ALA A 457 16.62 -16.94 -26.49
C ALA A 457 17.27 -15.55 -26.61
N ARG A 458 17.21 -14.95 -27.81
CA ARG A 458 17.60 -13.54 -28.02
C ARG A 458 16.46 -12.63 -27.60
N ILE A 459 16.69 -11.75 -26.65
CA ILE A 459 15.66 -10.82 -26.18
C ILE A 459 15.86 -9.45 -26.83
N LEU A 460 14.82 -8.93 -27.47
CA LEU A 460 14.74 -7.59 -28.02
C LEU A 460 13.72 -6.77 -27.24
N GLU A 461 14.08 -5.58 -26.82
CA GLU A 461 13.11 -4.61 -26.30
C GLU A 461 12.63 -3.71 -27.44
N ALA A 462 11.33 -3.57 -27.61
CA ALA A 462 10.73 -2.68 -28.61
C ALA A 462 9.40 -2.14 -28.09
N ALA A 463 9.18 -0.83 -28.16
CA ALA A 463 7.95 -0.20 -27.71
C ALA A 463 6.71 -0.81 -28.39
N PRO A 464 5.54 -0.85 -27.72
CA PRO A 464 4.28 -1.21 -28.34
C PRO A 464 4.05 -0.44 -29.66
N PRO A 465 3.63 -1.10 -30.76
CA PRO A 465 3.39 -0.46 -32.05
C PRO A 465 2.05 0.30 -32.02
N ILE A 466 2.01 1.39 -31.25
CA ILE A 466 0.84 2.27 -31.09
C ILE A 466 1.27 3.69 -31.48
N GLY A 467 0.66 4.22 -32.55
CA GLY A 467 1.08 5.47 -33.19
C GLY A 467 2.09 5.24 -34.31
N ILE A 468 2.23 6.20 -35.22
CA ILE A 468 2.97 6.00 -36.48
C ILE A 468 4.45 5.70 -36.23
N GLU A 469 5.09 6.53 -35.42
CA GLU A 469 6.54 6.42 -35.18
C GLU A 469 6.89 5.17 -34.38
N ALA A 470 6.12 4.86 -33.34
CA ALA A 470 6.34 3.69 -32.51
C ALA A 470 6.15 2.39 -33.31
N SER A 471 5.13 2.32 -34.18
CA SER A 471 4.92 1.20 -35.09
C SER A 471 6.09 1.03 -36.06
N LEU A 472 6.56 2.11 -36.69
CA LEU A 472 7.73 2.04 -37.58
C LEU A 472 8.97 1.54 -36.82
N SER A 473 9.28 2.11 -35.65
CA SER A 473 10.41 1.68 -34.82
C SER A 473 10.31 0.21 -34.42
N PHE A 474 9.12 -0.26 -34.04
CA PHE A 474 8.85 -1.65 -33.68
C PHE A 474 9.18 -2.61 -34.83
N TYR A 475 8.65 -2.37 -36.03
CA TYR A 475 8.90 -3.24 -37.18
C TYR A 475 10.35 -3.18 -37.65
N LEU A 476 11.00 -2.02 -37.59
CA LEU A 476 12.43 -1.88 -37.92
C LEU A 476 13.32 -2.64 -36.91
N ALA A 477 12.95 -2.66 -35.64
CA ALA A 477 13.68 -3.43 -34.62
C ALA A 477 13.57 -4.94 -34.89
N ILE A 478 12.38 -5.44 -35.25
CA ILE A 478 12.19 -6.84 -35.66
C ILE A 478 12.96 -7.15 -36.94
N ALA A 479 12.90 -6.27 -37.95
CA ALA A 479 13.67 -6.42 -39.18
C ALA A 479 15.18 -6.56 -38.92
N SER A 480 15.71 -5.73 -38.02
CA SER A 480 17.12 -5.80 -37.59
C SER A 480 17.44 -7.09 -36.85
N LEU A 481 16.50 -7.63 -36.06
CA LEU A 481 16.67 -8.89 -35.32
C LEU A 481 16.78 -10.10 -36.27
N LEU A 482 16.01 -10.08 -37.36
CA LEU A 482 16.00 -11.11 -38.40
C LEU A 482 17.29 -11.08 -39.24
N GLY A 483 17.75 -9.88 -39.63
CA GLY A 483 19.05 -9.68 -40.28
C GLY A 483 19.25 -10.37 -41.64
N ASN A 484 18.16 -10.83 -42.27
CA ASN A 484 18.14 -11.59 -43.51
C ASN A 484 17.20 -10.93 -44.55
N GLU A 485 16.92 -11.60 -45.67
CA GLU A 485 16.02 -11.11 -46.72
C GLU A 485 14.61 -10.78 -46.19
N GLN A 486 14.07 -11.58 -45.26
CA GLN A 486 12.78 -11.31 -44.61
C GLN A 486 12.83 -10.01 -43.81
N GLY A 487 13.94 -9.75 -43.10
CA GLY A 487 14.16 -8.50 -42.39
C GLY A 487 14.16 -7.28 -43.32
N GLN A 488 14.81 -7.38 -44.49
CA GLN A 488 14.81 -6.30 -45.48
C GLN A 488 13.41 -6.05 -46.05
N ALA A 489 12.67 -7.10 -46.38
CA ALA A 489 11.29 -7.02 -46.83
C ALA A 489 10.38 -6.37 -45.78
N LEU A 490 10.52 -6.75 -44.51
CA LEU A 490 9.79 -6.14 -43.39
C LEU A 490 10.10 -4.65 -43.23
N ALA A 491 11.36 -4.26 -43.29
CA ALA A 491 11.76 -2.86 -43.19
C ALA A 491 11.17 -2.01 -44.33
N GLN A 492 11.11 -2.54 -45.55
CA GLN A 492 10.50 -1.86 -46.69
C GLN A 492 8.98 -1.74 -46.53
N ALA A 493 8.31 -2.83 -46.13
CA ALA A 493 6.87 -2.84 -45.92
C ALA A 493 6.44 -1.88 -44.80
N ALA A 494 7.20 -1.83 -43.69
CA ALA A 494 6.94 -0.92 -42.58
C ALA A 494 7.04 0.56 -42.98
N ARG A 495 8.02 0.94 -43.82
CA ARG A 495 8.14 2.31 -44.34
C ARG A 495 7.02 2.67 -45.30
N ALA A 496 6.56 1.72 -46.12
CA ALA A 496 5.41 1.94 -46.99
C ALA A 496 4.13 2.18 -46.17
N LEU A 497 3.92 1.36 -45.12
CA LEU A 497 2.79 1.50 -44.21
C LEU A 497 2.83 2.82 -43.43
N GLU A 498 4.00 3.25 -42.97
CA GLU A 498 4.18 4.56 -42.32
C GLU A 498 3.78 5.72 -43.23
N ALA A 499 4.21 5.69 -44.51
CA ALA A 499 3.82 6.71 -45.48
C ALA A 499 2.30 6.73 -45.76
N GLU A 500 1.65 5.57 -45.77
CA GLU A 500 0.19 5.46 -45.89
C GLU A 500 -0.52 6.00 -44.65
N ALA A 501 -0.08 5.60 -43.46
CA ALA A 501 -0.64 6.04 -42.19
C ALA A 501 -0.55 7.57 -42.02
N ARG A 502 0.57 8.19 -42.41
CA ARG A 502 0.71 9.66 -42.39
C ARG A 502 -0.32 10.37 -43.27
N LYS A 503 -0.56 9.85 -44.48
CA LYS A 503 -1.59 10.40 -45.38
C LYS A 503 -2.99 10.25 -44.78
N ALA A 504 -3.28 9.09 -44.18
CA ALA A 504 -4.56 8.84 -43.53
C ALA A 504 -4.78 9.76 -42.31
N VAL A 505 -3.75 9.99 -41.50
CA VAL A 505 -3.78 10.92 -40.38
C VAL A 505 -3.98 12.36 -40.85
N GLU A 506 -3.23 12.81 -41.86
CA GLU A 506 -3.36 14.15 -42.42
C GLU A 506 -4.77 14.40 -42.97
N PHE A 507 -5.34 13.42 -43.67
CA PHE A 507 -6.72 13.47 -44.17
C PHE A 507 -7.76 13.63 -43.04
N ARG A 508 -7.50 13.06 -41.85
CA ARG A 508 -8.42 13.07 -40.70
C ARG A 508 -8.15 14.19 -39.71
N ARG A 509 -7.00 14.85 -39.77
CA ARG A 509 -6.58 15.87 -38.79
C ARG A 509 -7.62 16.99 -38.67
N ALA A 510 -8.13 17.49 -39.79
CA ALA A 510 -9.15 18.54 -39.80
C ALA A 510 -10.46 18.15 -39.07
N ASP A 511 -10.81 16.86 -39.03
CA ASP A 511 -11.99 16.36 -38.29
C ASP A 511 -11.76 16.37 -36.76
N LEU A 512 -10.50 16.41 -36.33
CA LEU A 512 -10.05 16.19 -34.94
C LEU A 512 -9.36 17.42 -34.31
N ASP A 513 -9.03 18.46 -35.09
CA ASP A 513 -8.27 19.65 -34.66
C ASP A 513 -8.86 20.39 -33.45
N ASN A 514 -10.16 20.23 -33.16
CA ASN A 514 -10.84 20.87 -32.03
C ASN A 514 -11.17 19.89 -30.89
N LEU A 515 -10.76 18.63 -31.00
CA LEU A 515 -11.04 17.64 -29.99
C LEU A 515 -10.05 17.80 -28.83
N LYS A 516 -10.60 18.04 -27.65
CA LYS A 516 -9.85 18.09 -26.40
C LYS A 516 -10.17 16.87 -25.56
N VAL A 517 -9.17 16.03 -25.32
CA VAL A 517 -9.35 14.74 -24.65
C VAL A 517 -8.70 14.78 -23.27
N GLY A 518 -9.46 14.40 -22.25
CA GLY A 518 -8.92 14.03 -20.96
C GLY A 518 -8.37 12.61 -21.01
N TYR A 519 -7.09 12.41 -20.78
CA TYR A 519 -6.46 11.09 -20.79
C TYR A 519 -6.15 10.62 -19.37
N GLY A 520 -6.95 9.68 -18.88
CA GLY A 520 -6.87 9.07 -17.57
C GLY A 520 -5.70 8.13 -17.42
N LEU A 521 -4.86 8.39 -16.41
CA LEU A 521 -3.72 7.55 -16.02
C LEU A 521 -3.88 7.08 -14.58
N GLY A 522 -3.62 5.81 -14.34
CA GLY A 522 -3.74 5.21 -13.01
C GLY A 522 -5.18 5.16 -12.52
N MET A 523 -6.15 5.24 -13.44
CA MET A 523 -7.58 5.25 -13.09
C MET A 523 -8.10 3.86 -12.79
N PHE A 524 -7.46 2.85 -13.37
CA PHE A 524 -7.79 1.45 -13.14
C PHE A 524 -6.53 0.64 -12.88
N VAL A 525 -6.71 -0.48 -12.18
CA VAL A 525 -5.64 -1.46 -12.03
C VAL A 525 -5.57 -2.30 -13.31
N ASP A 526 -4.61 -2.00 -14.17
CA ASP A 526 -4.33 -2.78 -15.36
C ASP A 526 -3.13 -3.72 -15.18
N PHE A 527 -3.20 -4.89 -15.78
CA PHE A 527 -2.09 -5.85 -15.83
C PHE A 527 -1.66 -6.13 -17.27
N ASN A 528 -2.12 -5.34 -18.25
CA ASN A 528 -1.67 -5.39 -19.62
C ASN A 528 -0.20 -4.89 -19.73
N PRO A 529 0.75 -5.74 -20.13
CA PRO A 529 2.16 -5.37 -20.17
C PRO A 529 2.46 -4.23 -21.15
N ALA A 530 1.76 -4.13 -22.28
CA ALA A 530 1.98 -3.04 -23.24
C ALA A 530 1.57 -1.68 -22.67
N THR A 531 0.46 -1.64 -21.94
CA THR A 531 0.01 -0.44 -21.21
C THR A 531 1.00 -0.11 -20.11
N LEU A 532 1.42 -1.09 -19.31
CA LEU A 532 2.39 -0.87 -18.23
C LEU A 532 3.77 -0.40 -18.72
N ALA A 533 4.26 -0.91 -19.85
CA ALA A 533 5.55 -0.55 -20.43
C ALA A 533 5.64 0.92 -20.84
N SER A 534 4.49 1.53 -21.17
CA SER A 534 4.39 2.92 -21.59
C SER A 534 3.82 3.82 -20.50
N ASP A 535 3.64 3.34 -19.27
CA ASP A 535 2.87 4.02 -18.22
C ASP A 535 1.47 4.45 -18.72
N GLY A 536 0.90 3.71 -19.69
CA GLY A 536 -0.37 4.01 -20.36
C GLY A 536 -0.30 5.13 -21.40
N LEU A 537 0.88 5.66 -21.74
CA LEU A 537 1.04 6.84 -22.61
C LEU A 537 1.05 6.54 -24.10
N ALA A 538 1.09 5.27 -24.51
CA ALA A 538 1.23 4.89 -25.91
C ALA A 538 0.07 5.41 -26.79
N GLU A 539 -1.17 5.23 -26.34
CA GLU A 539 -2.35 5.71 -27.06
C GLU A 539 -2.44 7.24 -27.06
N ALA A 540 -1.97 7.90 -26.00
CA ALA A 540 -1.91 9.36 -25.95
C ALA A 540 -0.95 9.92 -27.02
N ARG A 541 0.17 9.25 -27.27
CA ARG A 541 1.06 9.59 -28.38
C ARG A 541 0.37 9.40 -29.73
N ALA A 542 -0.36 8.31 -29.92
CA ALA A 542 -1.13 8.11 -31.15
C ALA A 542 -2.18 9.20 -31.38
N LEU A 543 -2.85 9.68 -30.32
CA LEU A 543 -3.77 10.83 -30.42
C LEU A 543 -3.05 12.11 -30.84
N ALA A 544 -1.82 12.32 -30.37
CA ALA A 544 -1.00 13.46 -30.78
C ALA A 544 -0.65 13.43 -32.28
N ASP A 545 -0.46 12.24 -32.89
CA ASP A 545 -0.27 12.12 -34.35
C ASP A 545 -1.45 12.75 -35.12
N TYR A 546 -2.68 12.57 -34.60
CA TYR A 546 -3.92 13.15 -35.14
C TYR A 546 -4.12 14.64 -34.83
N GLY A 547 -3.21 15.28 -34.09
CA GLY A 547 -3.36 16.68 -33.68
C GLY A 547 -4.35 16.89 -32.53
N VAL A 548 -4.77 15.82 -31.84
CA VAL A 548 -5.72 15.91 -30.72
C VAL A 548 -5.03 16.54 -29.52
N ALA A 549 -5.68 17.54 -28.91
CA ALA A 549 -5.18 18.16 -27.68
C ALA A 549 -5.46 17.27 -26.46
N VAL A 550 -4.42 16.66 -25.90
CA VAL A 550 -4.52 15.77 -24.75
C VAL A 550 -4.21 16.51 -23.44
N GLU A 551 -5.10 16.42 -22.46
CA GLU A 551 -4.82 16.80 -21.06
C GLU A 551 -4.80 15.54 -20.18
N TYR A 552 -3.75 15.36 -19.39
CA TYR A 552 -3.55 14.17 -18.58
C TYR A 552 -4.24 14.28 -17.22
N LEU A 553 -5.01 13.25 -16.87
CA LEU A 553 -5.81 13.14 -15.65
C LEU A 553 -5.22 12.01 -14.81
N ILE A 554 -4.46 12.32 -13.77
CA ILE A 554 -3.62 11.37 -13.05
C ILE A 554 -4.26 11.01 -11.72
N GLN A 555 -4.80 9.80 -11.61
CA GLN A 555 -5.44 9.33 -10.39
C GLN A 555 -4.42 8.81 -9.37
N GLY A 556 -4.70 9.03 -8.08
CA GLY A 556 -3.87 8.52 -6.98
C GLY A 556 -2.63 9.34 -6.66
N VAL A 557 -2.38 10.41 -7.42
CA VAL A 557 -1.27 11.34 -7.20
C VAL A 557 -1.79 12.62 -6.57
N THR A 558 -1.82 12.67 -5.24
CA THR A 558 -2.30 13.84 -4.49
C THR A 558 -1.17 14.74 -3.99
N ALA A 559 0.03 14.21 -3.88
CA ALA A 559 1.18 14.94 -3.38
C ALA A 559 1.85 15.77 -4.53
N PRO A 560 2.14 17.07 -4.32
CA PRO A 560 2.67 17.94 -5.37
C PRO A 560 3.96 17.45 -6.04
N GLU A 561 4.88 16.89 -5.27
CA GLU A 561 6.16 16.35 -5.75
C GLU A 561 5.97 15.14 -6.68
N LYS A 562 4.94 14.35 -6.43
CA LYS A 562 4.58 13.18 -7.26
C LYS A 562 3.89 13.61 -8.54
N LEU A 563 3.04 14.64 -8.49
CA LEU A 563 2.47 15.22 -9.70
C LEU A 563 3.58 15.84 -10.57
N ALA A 564 4.57 16.48 -9.96
CA ALA A 564 5.74 17.01 -10.66
C ALA A 564 6.58 15.88 -11.29
N GLU A 565 6.75 14.75 -10.61
CA GLU A 565 7.42 13.57 -11.18
C GLU A 565 6.65 13.01 -12.38
N ALA A 566 5.33 12.82 -12.25
CA ALA A 566 4.50 12.32 -13.34
C ALA A 566 4.53 13.27 -14.55
N ARG A 567 4.46 14.59 -14.32
CA ARG A 567 4.63 15.62 -15.36
C ARG A 567 5.97 15.48 -16.09
N ARG A 568 7.08 15.26 -15.38
CA ARG A 568 8.38 15.06 -16.02
C ARG A 568 8.40 13.81 -16.91
N ARG A 569 7.78 12.71 -16.46
CA ARG A 569 7.71 11.47 -17.25
C ARG A 569 6.84 11.63 -18.49
N ILE A 570 5.67 12.25 -18.35
CA ILE A 570 4.78 12.58 -19.46
C ILE A 570 5.50 13.49 -20.45
N ALA A 571 6.13 14.56 -19.97
CA ALA A 571 6.88 15.48 -20.82
C ALA A 571 8.01 14.80 -21.61
N ALA A 572 8.70 13.83 -21.00
CA ALA A 572 9.71 13.05 -21.67
C ALA A 572 9.15 12.10 -22.75
N ALA A 573 7.92 11.59 -22.57
CA ALA A 573 7.30 10.63 -23.47
C ALA A 573 6.54 11.27 -24.64
N VAL A 574 5.82 12.37 -24.38
CA VAL A 574 4.87 12.98 -25.34
C VAL A 574 5.01 14.50 -25.48
N GLY A 575 5.98 15.11 -24.80
CA GLY A 575 6.15 16.57 -24.76
C GLY A 575 5.34 17.26 -23.66
N ASP A 576 5.55 18.57 -23.49
CA ASP A 576 4.90 19.34 -22.44
C ASP A 576 3.39 19.41 -22.65
N ALA A 577 2.63 18.96 -21.64
CA ALA A 577 1.18 18.85 -21.71
C ALA A 577 0.53 19.14 -20.35
N PRO A 578 -0.69 19.70 -20.32
CA PRO A 578 -1.41 19.94 -19.07
C PRO A 578 -1.65 18.61 -18.33
N CYS A 579 -1.23 18.56 -17.06
CA CYS A 579 -1.43 17.39 -16.20
C CYS A 579 -2.12 17.80 -14.89
N HIS A 580 -3.14 17.04 -14.50
CA HIS A 580 -4.00 17.32 -13.36
C HIS A 580 -4.10 16.10 -12.45
N GLY A 581 -3.96 16.30 -11.14
CA GLY A 581 -4.21 15.25 -10.16
C GLY A 581 -5.71 15.05 -9.96
N VAL A 582 -6.17 13.80 -9.97
CA VAL A 582 -7.56 13.40 -9.73
C VAL A 582 -7.60 12.56 -8.46
N ARG A 583 -8.42 12.98 -7.47
CA ARG A 583 -8.54 12.29 -6.18
C ARG A 583 -9.66 11.26 -6.19
N ASP A 584 -10.79 11.68 -6.73
CA ASP A 584 -12.05 10.95 -6.75
C ASP A 584 -12.90 11.37 -7.96
N ILE A 585 -14.03 10.68 -8.15
CA ILE A 585 -14.95 10.92 -9.26
C ILE A 585 -15.51 12.35 -9.23
N ALA A 586 -15.77 12.93 -8.05
CA ALA A 586 -16.29 14.29 -7.95
C ALA A 586 -15.26 15.32 -8.47
N THR A 587 -13.98 15.15 -8.11
CA THR A 587 -12.91 16.00 -8.65
C THR A 587 -12.70 15.82 -10.16
N LEU A 588 -12.97 14.63 -10.70
CA LEU A 588 -12.92 14.37 -12.14
C LEU A 588 -14.01 15.14 -12.87
N ASP A 589 -15.27 15.06 -12.42
CA ASP A 589 -16.40 15.75 -13.05
C ASP A 589 -16.21 17.26 -13.08
N ASP A 590 -15.76 17.83 -11.95
CA ASP A 590 -15.43 19.24 -11.81
C ASP A 590 -14.34 19.67 -12.81
N LEU A 591 -13.31 18.84 -12.95
CA LEU A 591 -12.18 19.13 -13.84
C LEU A 591 -12.60 19.04 -15.31
N VAL A 592 -13.40 18.04 -15.67
CA VAL A 592 -13.96 17.87 -17.03
C VAL A 592 -14.77 19.09 -17.43
N ALA A 593 -15.64 19.56 -16.54
CA ALA A 593 -16.43 20.76 -16.76
C ALA A 593 -15.55 22.03 -16.88
N LYS A 594 -14.59 22.23 -15.96
CA LYS A 594 -13.72 23.42 -15.94
C LYS A 594 -12.75 23.48 -17.12
N ARG A 595 -12.27 22.34 -17.60
CA ARG A 595 -11.28 22.27 -18.69
C ARG A 595 -11.93 22.18 -20.07
N GLY A 596 -13.25 21.99 -20.15
CA GLY A 596 -13.98 21.84 -21.40
C GLY A 596 -13.51 20.60 -22.17
N LEU A 597 -13.33 19.48 -21.48
CA LEU A 597 -12.92 18.23 -22.12
C LEU A 597 -14.10 17.64 -22.89
N SER A 598 -13.89 17.33 -24.17
CA SER A 598 -14.91 16.78 -25.07
C SER A 598 -15.14 15.28 -24.83
N LEU A 599 -14.12 14.59 -24.34
CA LEU A 599 -14.08 13.16 -24.10
C LEU A 599 -13.08 12.84 -22.99
N ILE A 600 -13.35 11.79 -22.23
CA ILE A 600 -12.36 11.17 -21.33
C ILE A 600 -12.04 9.79 -21.86
N LEU A 601 -10.75 9.50 -22.02
CA LEU A 601 -10.23 8.18 -22.33
C LEU A 601 -9.38 7.74 -21.15
N ALA A 602 -9.71 6.63 -20.51
CA ALA A 602 -8.83 6.00 -19.53
C ALA A 602 -7.95 4.99 -20.25
N ALA A 603 -6.63 5.11 -20.08
CA ALA A 603 -5.63 4.28 -20.75
C ALA A 603 -5.94 2.78 -20.64
N GLU A 604 -6.42 2.39 -19.45
CA GLU A 604 -6.68 1.01 -19.07
C GLU A 604 -7.95 0.41 -19.70
N HIS A 605 -8.83 1.24 -20.28
CA HIS A 605 -10.03 0.78 -21.00
C HIS A 605 -9.85 0.67 -22.51
N MET A 606 -8.86 1.36 -23.08
CA MET A 606 -8.62 1.38 -24.53
C MET A 606 -8.16 0.00 -25.04
N GLY A 607 -7.35 -0.71 -24.26
CA GLY A 607 -6.91 -2.09 -24.58
C GLY A 607 -8.04 -3.13 -24.57
N VAL A 608 -9.14 -2.88 -23.84
CA VAL A 608 -10.29 -3.80 -23.75
C VAL A 608 -11.33 -3.52 -24.83
N ALA A 609 -11.51 -2.25 -25.24
CA ALA A 609 -12.47 -1.87 -26.28
C ALA A 609 -12.09 -2.35 -27.70
N ALA A 610 -10.80 -2.65 -27.93
CA ALA A 610 -10.28 -3.11 -29.22
C ALA A 610 -10.42 -4.64 -29.44
N GLY A 611 -10.68 -5.43 -28.39
CA GLY A 611 -10.95 -6.86 -28.47
C GLY A 611 -12.45 -7.16 -28.38
N ARG A 612 -12.92 -8.19 -29.09
CA ARG A 612 -14.34 -8.61 -29.14
C ARG A 612 -15.01 -8.62 -27.76
N TRP A 613 -15.94 -7.70 -27.54
CA TRP A 613 -17.00 -7.87 -26.55
C TRP A 613 -18.36 -7.56 -27.17
N PRO A 614 -19.36 -8.44 -27.03
CA PRO A 614 -20.73 -7.98 -27.08
C PRO A 614 -20.88 -7.01 -25.89
N LEU A 615 -21.22 -5.76 -26.18
CA LEU A 615 -21.63 -4.78 -25.17
C LEU A 615 -22.50 -5.50 -24.14
N ALA A 616 -22.10 -5.45 -22.86
CA ALA A 616 -22.82 -6.09 -21.78
C ALA A 616 -24.34 -5.78 -21.88
N PRO A 617 -25.24 -6.74 -21.60
CA PRO A 617 -26.69 -6.52 -21.70
C PRO A 617 -27.20 -5.35 -20.85
N CYS A 618 -26.47 -4.94 -19.80
CA CYS A 618 -26.81 -3.75 -19.02
C CYS A 618 -26.71 -2.43 -19.82
N CYS A 619 -25.98 -2.42 -20.95
CA CYS A 619 -25.93 -1.31 -21.89
C CYS A 619 -26.92 -1.45 -23.07
N GLN A 620 -27.62 -2.59 -23.20
CA GLN A 620 -28.59 -2.82 -24.28
C GLN A 620 -30.03 -2.50 -23.88
N ALA A 621 -30.32 -2.35 -22.58
CA ALA A 621 -31.65 -1.96 -22.09
C ALA A 621 -31.95 -0.46 -22.21
N ALA A 622 -30.96 0.38 -22.55
CA ALA A 622 -31.16 1.77 -22.89
C ALA A 622 -30.83 1.97 -24.37
N GLY A 623 -31.86 1.97 -25.22
CA GLY A 623 -31.69 2.31 -26.64
C GLY A 623 -31.11 3.72 -26.78
N GLY A 624 -29.83 3.81 -27.15
CA GLY A 624 -29.20 5.05 -27.61
C GLY A 624 -27.80 5.32 -27.05
N ASN A 625 -26.81 5.25 -27.95
CA ASN A 625 -25.47 5.85 -27.89
C ASN A 625 -24.47 5.30 -26.84
N ALA A 626 -23.22 5.16 -27.29
CA ALA A 626 -22.05 4.99 -26.44
C ALA A 626 -22.08 6.02 -25.29
N THR A 627 -21.76 5.57 -24.07
CA THR A 627 -21.71 6.41 -22.88
C THR A 627 -20.51 7.35 -22.94
N ALA A 628 -20.62 8.39 -23.76
CA ALA A 628 -19.97 9.66 -23.50
C ALA A 628 -20.71 10.28 -22.30
N MET A 629 -20.02 10.51 -21.19
CA MET A 629 -20.56 11.37 -20.14
C MET A 629 -20.67 12.79 -20.73
N ARG A 630 -21.85 13.15 -21.25
CA ARG A 630 -22.13 14.53 -21.67
C ARG A 630 -22.22 15.38 -20.41
N GLY A 631 -21.33 16.35 -20.27
CA GLY A 631 -21.42 17.36 -19.22
C GLY A 631 -22.75 18.13 -19.28
N PRO A 632 -23.21 18.68 -18.15
CA PRO A 632 -24.48 19.39 -18.09
C PRO A 632 -24.43 20.65 -18.97
N ALA A 633 -25.40 20.78 -19.87
CA ALA A 633 -25.58 21.99 -20.68
C ALA A 633 -25.92 23.18 -19.76
N ALA A 634 -25.02 24.16 -19.70
CA ALA A 634 -25.29 25.43 -19.04
C ALA A 634 -26.48 26.11 -19.73
N GLY A 635 -27.54 26.36 -18.97
CA GLY A 635 -28.73 27.05 -19.44
C GLY A 635 -28.43 28.51 -19.80
N ALA A 636 -28.54 28.84 -21.08
CA ALA A 636 -28.74 30.20 -21.55
C ALA A 636 -30.13 30.27 -22.17
N ALA A 637 -31.04 30.96 -21.48
CA ALA A 637 -32.34 31.33 -22.02
C ALA A 637 -32.15 32.32 -23.17
N GLY A 638 -32.47 31.90 -24.40
CA GLY A 638 -32.42 32.76 -25.57
C GLY A 638 -33.24 32.15 -26.70
N LYS A 639 -34.51 32.56 -26.81
CA LYS A 639 -35.35 32.28 -27.98
C LYS A 639 -34.75 32.99 -29.20
N THR A 640 -34.33 32.23 -30.21
CA THR A 640 -34.48 32.63 -31.62
C THR A 640 -34.43 31.43 -32.55
N ARG A 641 -35.38 31.47 -33.50
CA ARG A 641 -35.66 30.51 -34.57
C ARG A 641 -34.56 30.49 -35.64
N GLY A 642 -34.40 29.33 -36.28
CA GLY A 642 -33.91 29.24 -37.66
C GLY A 642 -32.48 28.73 -37.80
N GLY A 643 -32.30 27.41 -37.85
CA GLY A 643 -31.05 26.78 -38.27
C GLY A 643 -31.35 25.35 -38.71
N ARG A 644 -31.13 25.05 -39.99
CA ARG A 644 -31.39 23.75 -40.62
C ARG A 644 -30.67 22.63 -39.87
N ALA A 645 -31.41 21.56 -39.57
CA ALA A 645 -30.83 20.28 -39.20
C ALA A 645 -29.99 19.75 -40.37
N ILE A 646 -28.67 19.79 -40.23
CA ILE A 646 -27.77 18.94 -41.01
C ILE A 646 -27.73 17.63 -40.25
N GLY A 647 -28.39 16.60 -40.80
CA GLY A 647 -28.34 15.25 -40.25
C GLY A 647 -26.87 14.81 -40.14
N ALA A 648 -26.45 14.48 -38.92
CA ALA A 648 -25.17 13.85 -38.68
C ALA A 648 -25.15 12.51 -39.41
N ALA A 649 -24.40 12.47 -40.51
CA ALA A 649 -24.00 11.23 -41.15
C ALA A 649 -23.22 10.42 -40.09
N GLY A 650 -23.79 9.28 -39.70
CA GLY A 650 -23.12 8.34 -38.83
C GLY A 650 -21.79 7.92 -39.46
N ILE A 651 -20.70 8.16 -38.73
CA ILE A 651 -19.39 7.61 -39.05
C ILE A 651 -19.51 6.09 -38.89
N ARG A 652 -19.78 5.38 -40.00
CA ARG A 652 -19.48 3.96 -40.12
C ARG A 652 -18.00 3.85 -40.46
N PHE A 653 -17.20 3.30 -39.55
CA PHE A 653 -15.91 2.73 -39.93
C PHE A 653 -16.17 1.57 -40.90
N LYS A 654 -15.96 1.82 -42.19
CA LYS A 654 -15.87 0.78 -43.20
C LYS A 654 -14.40 0.34 -43.24
N GLY A 655 -14.24 -0.97 -43.00
CA GLY A 655 -13.10 -1.87 -43.23
C GLY A 655 -11.76 -1.23 -43.50
#